data_AF-C7ZQ37-F1
#
_entry.id   AF-C7ZQ37-F1
#
_cell.length_a   1.000
_cell.length_b   1.000
_cell.length_c   1.000
_cell.angle_alpha   90.00
_cell.angle_beta   90.00
_cell.angle_gamma   90.00
#
_symmetry.space_group_name_H-M   'P 1'
#
loop_
_entity.id
_entity.type
_entity.pdbx_description
1 polymer ?
#
loop_
_entity_poly.entity_id
_entity_poly.type
_entity_poly.pdbx_seq_one_letter_code
_entity_poly.pdbx_strand_id
1 'polypeptide(L)'
;MTIHTITDVPIFNGRKVDTAANVTFRASPGDIVSIEAGATDLASVDTVIDGRGCTLLPAFIDANVDTAATNMDLPIFASYGIGTVIDMSSTKAEIQAMRAESHAEVGLPTYLASGPIATAQATDGAQIHPRRETKVIRVPADAETWVASVMNGPDRSDYIKVLVDLPGIDGPTLLALVHAAHAHNKLAVAHSFQKVGYSRALQAGFDIITLVPIDGLIETEIAEGLAARNIACIPTLCMARAMVPLLRSEPRDDLVDVSFDYALANVKKMYDAGVRICAGTEANQISHVPISIGESLHEEMELLVHAGLSNLDALRAATVVTTMVFGLRDRGEISLGQRADMVLIEGDPLQDITTTRRIRKIFSRSSLCYSSLPASEDIRNAEAPPKVSRPEPAAGNAGPQEAQASNGFHGVRILPEAQDQGPTSPSSPPKSRATNCITNNETLNHQLRAASLAESSLKTILDQLRSGSQDNSVELLHRIRQEQSVNGLVKTFSDASLLLPPAPPPSDPHNSPTLPFKIPIPLSIETVSSNPWTSSDGLEAKHVLPVSQWTTLSTDDSYLTHLLNLFFAWDHTLSHAIPRSGFLPCLYAGPKVGGKFCSKFLVNSILATSHLFMSQGESSHKCEELRSSGAMFADEARRMLEGERKRPSVSLLQGLLVLWIYEINYGVKAEAQVLLEQFYSIHEALGLSDLAMPAASHAISNDSSTLRSMEEGQVLSCIVWGVFCLEGKLSLTSSRPMRIAKPKMAKAFENAYTSIFAKPSAPEYFWSPYPRQSAPRQSFFREIILLECQLAEMIHEFSEIFAPTYSGPPASSYNETRAFYDRLLRWGTHASQRFHTNGIFPPSFLFLETTYDMMLLKVLDHLSRFPLHNDTHKSILSKRASHGASIISNLWVYRATFGLRHEFWLTQACLAATTAVIFNLSDTPSLSKSVVIACQLLYGIGEFLPVANQCLLVIKALSSPQDAAFPTSYRMIYSKLAIRMGRIIIKSVSLLDIEPGEGNPVVRQSGGSSHDVAFSTQIKDSLY
;
A
#
# COMPACT_ATOMS: atom_id res chain seq x y z
N MET A 1 -23.45 -1.73 -28.12
CA MET A 1 -22.13 -1.18 -27.75
C MET A 1 -22.38 0.27 -27.43
N THR A 2 -22.08 0.72 -26.21
CA THR A 2 -22.38 2.10 -25.79
C THR A 2 -21.54 3.08 -26.60
N ILE A 3 -22.16 4.12 -27.14
CA ILE A 3 -21.52 5.21 -27.89
C ILE A 3 -21.53 6.46 -27.02
N HIS A 4 -20.35 7.06 -26.84
CA HIS A 4 -20.14 8.28 -26.07
C HIS A 4 -19.78 9.42 -27.04
N THR A 5 -20.31 10.62 -26.82
CA THR A 5 -19.89 11.86 -27.51
C THR A 5 -19.56 12.95 -26.51
N ILE A 6 -18.40 13.59 -26.65
CA ILE A 6 -18.06 14.84 -25.96
C ILE A 6 -18.34 15.98 -26.94
N THR A 7 -19.15 16.97 -26.56
CA THR A 7 -19.58 18.06 -27.46
C THR A 7 -18.92 19.40 -27.15
N ASP A 8 -18.74 20.23 -28.19
CA ASP A 8 -18.24 21.62 -28.10
C ASP A 8 -16.91 21.76 -27.33
N VAL A 9 -15.99 20.79 -27.47
CA VAL A 9 -14.73 20.75 -26.69
C VAL A 9 -13.52 21.17 -27.54
N PRO A 10 -12.70 22.14 -27.09
CA PRO A 10 -11.34 22.34 -27.60
C PRO A 10 -10.49 21.07 -27.43
N ILE A 11 -9.78 20.66 -28.48
CA ILE A 11 -9.02 19.40 -28.50
C ILE A 11 -7.53 19.72 -28.61
N PHE A 12 -6.75 19.47 -27.56
CA PHE A 12 -5.33 19.22 -27.75
C PHE A 12 -5.20 17.84 -28.37
N ASN A 13 -4.87 17.76 -29.66
CA ASN A 13 -4.85 16.48 -30.36
C ASN A 13 -3.58 15.66 -30.10
N GLY A 14 -2.67 16.11 -29.23
CA GLY A 14 -1.32 15.56 -29.03
C GLY A 14 -0.22 16.38 -29.71
N ARG A 15 -0.54 17.11 -30.79
CA ARG A 15 0.40 17.97 -31.53
C ARG A 15 0.07 19.46 -31.43
N LYS A 16 -1.20 19.83 -31.47
CA LYS A 16 -1.72 21.21 -31.43
C LYS A 16 -3.08 21.24 -30.76
N VAL A 17 -3.55 22.43 -30.38
CA VAL A 17 -4.98 22.63 -30.04
C VAL A 17 -5.74 22.99 -31.30
N ASP A 18 -6.79 22.22 -31.59
CA ASP A 18 -7.78 22.48 -32.62
C ASP A 18 -9.02 23.15 -32.02
N THR A 19 -9.77 23.89 -32.86
CA THR A 19 -11.01 24.57 -32.47
C THR A 19 -12.07 23.59 -31.96
N ALA A 20 -12.99 24.09 -31.13
CA ALA A 20 -14.01 23.27 -30.50
C ALA A 20 -14.77 22.36 -31.49
N ALA A 21 -14.87 21.08 -31.13
CA ALA A 21 -15.45 20.02 -31.95
C ALA A 21 -16.15 18.97 -31.07
N ASN A 22 -16.89 18.08 -31.70
CA ASN A 22 -17.53 16.92 -31.09
C ASN A 22 -16.67 15.67 -31.33
N VAL A 23 -16.41 14.88 -30.29
CA VAL A 23 -15.60 13.64 -30.36
C VAL A 23 -16.44 12.45 -29.95
N THR A 24 -16.59 11.49 -30.86
CA THR A 24 -17.40 10.27 -30.66
C THR A 24 -16.52 9.02 -30.54
N PHE A 25 -16.81 8.13 -29.59
CA PHE A 25 -16.08 6.89 -29.34
C PHE A 25 -16.98 5.78 -28.73
N ARG A 26 -16.49 4.54 -28.66
CA ARG A 26 -17.27 3.34 -28.24
C ARG A 26 -16.75 2.70 -26.94
N ALA A 27 -17.65 2.18 -26.10
CA ALA A 27 -17.35 1.54 -24.82
C ALA A 27 -16.93 0.04 -24.91
N SER A 28 -15.97 -0.26 -25.78
CA SER A 28 -15.28 -1.55 -25.94
C SER A 28 -14.18 -1.31 -26.98
N PRO A 29 -12.94 -1.82 -26.84
CA PRO A 29 -11.69 -1.31 -27.43
C PRO A 29 -11.90 -0.26 -28.53
N GLY A 30 -12.12 0.97 -28.07
CA GLY A 30 -12.89 1.94 -28.82
C GLY A 30 -11.99 2.92 -29.53
N ASP A 31 -11.88 2.72 -30.82
CA ASP A 31 -11.36 3.72 -31.73
C ASP A 31 -12.21 4.99 -31.65
N ILE A 32 -11.57 6.16 -31.74
CA ILE A 32 -12.26 7.43 -31.99
C ILE A 32 -12.92 7.32 -33.36
N VAL A 33 -14.26 7.38 -33.41
CA VAL A 33 -15.07 7.09 -34.61
C VAL A 33 -15.45 8.34 -35.40
N SER A 34 -15.60 9.49 -34.75
CA SER A 34 -15.74 10.79 -35.43
C SER A 34 -15.14 11.93 -34.62
N ILE A 35 -14.64 12.94 -35.34
CA ILE A 35 -14.25 14.25 -34.82
C ILE A 35 -14.85 15.28 -35.78
N GLU A 36 -15.87 16.01 -35.35
CA GLU A 36 -16.72 16.84 -36.22
C GLU A 36 -16.92 18.25 -35.65
N ALA A 37 -16.91 19.27 -36.50
CA ALA A 37 -17.24 20.64 -36.11
C ALA A 37 -18.71 20.96 -36.41
N GLY A 38 -19.44 21.52 -35.43
CA GLY A 38 -20.85 21.90 -35.58
C GLY A 38 -21.82 20.91 -34.92
N ALA A 39 -23.00 20.75 -35.50
CA ALA A 39 -24.03 19.86 -34.94
C ALA A 39 -23.82 18.40 -35.39
N THR A 40 -23.64 17.49 -34.44
CA THR A 40 -23.56 16.03 -34.67
C THR A 40 -24.93 15.38 -34.42
N ASP A 41 -25.26 14.32 -35.15
CA ASP A 41 -26.49 13.55 -34.93
C ASP A 41 -26.38 12.73 -33.63
N LEU A 42 -27.10 13.17 -32.60
CA LEU A 42 -27.12 12.52 -31.28
C LEU A 42 -28.12 11.36 -31.20
N ALA A 43 -28.90 11.07 -32.26
CA ALA A 43 -29.94 10.04 -32.24
C ALA A 43 -29.40 8.61 -32.03
N SER A 44 -28.11 8.37 -32.29
CA SER A 44 -27.41 7.10 -32.08
C SER A 44 -26.38 7.14 -30.95
N VAL A 45 -26.45 8.11 -30.04
CA VAL A 45 -25.47 8.30 -28.96
C VAL A 45 -26.10 7.93 -27.61
N ASP A 46 -25.50 6.98 -26.89
CA ASP A 46 -25.98 6.52 -25.58
C ASP A 46 -25.59 7.47 -24.43
N THR A 47 -24.56 8.31 -24.60
CA THR A 47 -24.13 9.28 -23.58
C THR A 47 -23.50 10.52 -24.20
N VAL A 48 -24.03 11.68 -23.85
CA VAL A 48 -23.50 12.99 -24.25
C VAL A 48 -22.81 13.65 -23.07
N ILE A 49 -21.64 14.25 -23.31
CA ILE A 49 -20.80 14.91 -22.30
C ILE A 49 -20.54 16.34 -22.77
N ASP A 50 -20.99 17.33 -22.01
CA ASP A 50 -20.71 18.74 -22.30
C ASP A 50 -19.23 19.04 -22.03
N GLY A 51 -18.51 19.48 -23.08
CA GLY A 51 -17.11 19.86 -23.02
C GLY A 51 -16.85 21.37 -22.89
N ARG A 52 -17.90 22.20 -22.81
CA ARG A 52 -17.74 23.66 -22.73
C ARG A 52 -17.02 24.06 -21.43
N GLY A 53 -16.07 24.98 -21.56
CA GLY A 53 -15.18 25.39 -20.45
C GLY A 53 -14.10 24.36 -20.07
N CYS A 54 -14.05 23.22 -20.76
CA CYS A 54 -13.02 22.19 -20.59
C CYS A 54 -12.08 22.16 -21.81
N THR A 55 -10.96 21.44 -21.69
CA THR A 55 -10.10 21.02 -22.81
C THR A 55 -9.97 19.50 -22.79
N LEU A 56 -10.01 18.86 -23.96
CA LEU A 56 -9.78 17.43 -24.14
C LEU A 56 -8.33 17.18 -24.58
N LEU A 57 -7.65 16.24 -23.92
CA LEU A 57 -6.26 15.85 -24.20
C LEU A 57 -6.14 14.32 -24.32
N PRO A 58 -5.10 13.76 -24.96
CA PRO A 58 -4.74 12.36 -24.78
C PRO A 58 -4.42 12.12 -23.31
N ALA A 59 -4.69 10.91 -22.80
CA ALA A 59 -4.28 10.53 -21.45
C ALA A 59 -2.75 10.62 -21.32
N PHE A 60 -2.28 11.10 -20.17
CA PHE A 60 -0.86 11.34 -19.93
C PHE A 60 -0.06 10.03 -19.85
N ILE A 61 1.25 10.14 -20.08
CA ILE A 61 2.20 9.03 -19.96
C ILE A 61 3.30 9.46 -19.00
N ASP A 62 3.47 8.72 -17.90
CA ASP A 62 4.65 8.86 -17.05
C ASP A 62 5.77 7.99 -17.63
N ALA A 63 6.77 8.64 -18.24
CA ALA A 63 7.80 7.97 -19.02
C ALA A 63 8.88 7.26 -18.20
N ASN A 64 8.95 7.48 -16.89
CA ASN A 64 9.92 6.82 -16.01
C ASN A 64 9.42 6.86 -14.56
N VAL A 65 8.89 5.74 -14.07
CA VAL A 65 8.53 5.54 -12.66
C VAL A 65 9.37 4.43 -12.03
N ASP A 66 9.47 4.49 -10.71
CA ASP A 66 10.33 3.61 -9.90
C ASP A 66 9.49 2.89 -8.84
N THR A 67 8.32 2.39 -9.24
CA THR A 67 7.26 2.02 -8.31
C THR A 67 7.56 0.77 -7.47
N ALA A 68 8.32 -0.20 -8.02
CA ALA A 68 8.53 -1.53 -7.43
C ALA A 68 7.22 -2.12 -6.91
N ALA A 69 6.23 -2.07 -7.80
CA ALA A 69 4.87 -1.76 -7.40
C ALA A 69 4.16 -2.86 -6.63
N THR A 70 3.34 -2.41 -5.68
CA THR A 70 2.09 -3.10 -5.42
C THR A 70 1.08 -2.73 -6.50
N ASN A 71 0.31 -3.71 -6.95
CA ASN A 71 -0.78 -3.60 -7.92
C ASN A 71 -1.68 -2.34 -7.70
N MET A 72 -1.90 -2.01 -6.43
CA MET A 72 -2.69 -0.86 -5.95
C MET A 72 -2.22 0.54 -6.37
N ASP A 73 -1.06 0.71 -7.00
CA ASP A 73 -0.58 2.00 -7.54
C ASP A 73 -1.22 2.37 -8.89
N LEU A 74 -1.60 1.39 -9.72
CA LEU A 74 -2.21 1.65 -11.05
C LEU A 74 -3.51 2.49 -10.99
N PRO A 75 -4.45 2.24 -10.04
CA PRO A 75 -5.61 3.12 -9.86
C PRO A 75 -5.25 4.57 -9.48
N ILE A 76 -4.14 4.78 -8.77
CA ILE A 76 -3.70 6.12 -8.37
C ILE A 76 -3.21 6.88 -9.61
N PHE A 77 -2.33 6.29 -10.41
CA PHE A 77 -1.91 6.87 -11.69
C PHE A 77 -3.11 7.20 -12.58
N ALA A 78 -4.05 6.27 -12.73
CA ALA A 78 -5.27 6.49 -13.52
C ALA A 78 -6.08 7.71 -13.02
N SER A 79 -6.19 7.92 -11.71
CA SER A 79 -6.92 9.06 -11.14
C SER A 79 -6.31 10.44 -11.45
N TYR A 80 -5.01 10.49 -11.77
CA TYR A 80 -4.29 11.68 -12.26
C TYR A 80 -4.24 11.75 -13.81
N GLY A 81 -5.13 11.02 -14.49
CA GLY A 81 -5.27 11.08 -15.96
C GLY A 81 -4.16 10.36 -16.73
N ILE A 82 -3.36 9.52 -16.06
CA ILE A 82 -2.24 8.79 -16.66
C ILE A 82 -2.77 7.48 -17.26
N GLY A 83 -2.72 7.36 -18.59
CA GLY A 83 -3.19 6.19 -19.34
C GLY A 83 -2.10 5.15 -19.62
N THR A 84 -0.82 5.50 -19.45
CA THR A 84 0.32 4.58 -19.61
C THR A 84 1.42 4.90 -18.60
N VAL A 85 2.01 3.85 -18.02
CA VAL A 85 3.08 3.93 -17.01
C VAL A 85 4.28 3.12 -17.53
N ILE A 86 5.46 3.73 -17.47
CA ILE A 86 6.72 3.15 -17.95
C ILE A 86 7.65 2.94 -16.74
N ASP A 87 7.68 1.72 -16.21
CA ASP A 87 8.37 1.35 -14.96
C ASP A 87 9.79 0.84 -15.16
N MET A 88 10.68 1.31 -14.31
CA MET A 88 12.12 1.21 -14.51
C MET A 88 12.86 0.55 -13.33
N SER A 89 12.11 -0.06 -12.39
CA SER A 89 12.67 -0.62 -11.15
C SER A 89 12.14 -1.99 -10.74
N SER A 90 11.01 -2.43 -11.31
CA SER A 90 10.27 -3.60 -10.82
C SER A 90 10.99 -4.92 -11.10
N THR A 91 10.89 -5.83 -10.13
CA THR A 91 11.33 -7.23 -10.25
C THR A 91 10.47 -7.98 -11.27
N LYS A 92 10.97 -9.11 -11.78
CA LYS A 92 10.20 -9.99 -12.69
C LYS A 92 8.82 -10.39 -12.16
N ALA A 93 8.71 -10.62 -10.86
CA ALA A 93 7.44 -11.00 -10.21
C ALA A 93 6.44 -9.83 -10.15
N GLU A 94 6.92 -8.63 -9.83
CA GLU A 94 6.10 -7.40 -9.82
C GLU A 94 5.61 -7.07 -11.24
N ILE A 95 6.46 -7.20 -12.27
CA ILE A 95 6.06 -7.02 -13.69
C ILE A 95 4.91 -7.94 -14.07
N GLN A 96 5.00 -9.23 -13.70
CA GLN A 96 3.95 -10.21 -13.99
C GLN A 96 2.63 -9.83 -13.30
N ALA A 97 2.68 -9.40 -12.04
CA ALA A 97 1.49 -8.98 -11.29
C ALA A 97 0.86 -7.70 -11.88
N MET A 98 1.67 -6.68 -12.12
CA MET A 98 1.24 -5.38 -12.67
C MET A 98 0.65 -5.51 -14.07
N ARG A 99 1.25 -6.33 -14.95
CA ARG A 99 0.66 -6.64 -16.25
C ARG A 99 -0.64 -7.42 -16.13
N ALA A 100 -0.72 -8.41 -15.24
CA ALA A 100 -1.94 -9.19 -15.06
C ALA A 100 -3.11 -8.31 -14.62
N GLU A 101 -2.90 -7.39 -13.68
CA GLU A 101 -3.92 -6.44 -13.23
C GLU A 101 -4.23 -5.37 -14.29
N SER A 102 -3.21 -4.74 -14.89
CA SER A 102 -3.37 -3.81 -16.01
C SER A 102 -4.17 -4.41 -17.17
N HIS A 103 -4.13 -5.73 -17.37
CA HIS A 103 -4.95 -6.44 -18.37
C HIS A 103 -6.33 -6.87 -17.84
N ALA A 104 -6.46 -7.19 -16.57
CA ALA A 104 -7.71 -7.69 -15.97
C ALA A 104 -8.71 -6.57 -15.67
N GLU A 105 -8.25 -5.40 -15.22
CA GLU A 105 -9.13 -4.29 -14.85
C GLU A 105 -9.30 -3.27 -15.99
N VAL A 106 -10.56 -2.93 -16.26
CA VAL A 106 -10.92 -1.91 -17.25
C VAL A 106 -10.70 -0.53 -16.65
N GLY A 107 -9.90 0.29 -17.34
CA GLY A 107 -9.65 1.69 -16.96
C GLY A 107 -8.30 1.96 -16.31
N LEU A 108 -7.56 0.93 -15.92
CA LEU A 108 -6.19 1.09 -15.42
C LEU A 108 -5.20 1.49 -16.54
N PRO A 109 -4.06 2.10 -16.19
CA PRO A 109 -3.03 2.46 -17.16
C PRO A 109 -2.44 1.21 -17.81
N THR A 110 -2.00 1.31 -19.07
CA THR A 110 -1.12 0.28 -19.65
C THR A 110 0.24 0.33 -18.95
N TYR A 111 0.74 -0.82 -18.52
CA TYR A 111 2.01 -0.95 -17.81
C TYR A 111 3.10 -1.57 -18.70
N LEU A 112 4.21 -0.86 -18.88
CA LEU A 112 5.41 -1.28 -19.62
C LEU A 112 6.62 -1.25 -18.68
N ALA A 113 7.55 -2.20 -18.76
CA ALA A 113 8.63 -2.30 -17.77
C ALA A 113 10.00 -2.70 -18.33
N SER A 114 11.09 -2.20 -17.74
CA SER A 114 12.46 -2.66 -18.02
C SER A 114 12.75 -4.02 -17.41
N GLY A 115 12.19 -4.31 -16.23
CA GLY A 115 12.69 -5.38 -15.38
C GLY A 115 14.10 -5.10 -14.85
N PRO A 116 14.92 -6.14 -14.60
CA PRO A 116 16.21 -6.00 -13.94
C PRO A 116 17.14 -4.99 -14.63
N ILE A 117 17.83 -4.17 -13.84
CA ILE A 117 18.80 -3.18 -14.36
C ILE A 117 20.21 -3.78 -14.46
N ALA A 118 20.94 -3.49 -15.54
CA ALA A 118 22.36 -3.86 -15.64
C ALA A 118 23.26 -2.92 -14.81
N THR A 119 24.14 -3.49 -13.98
CA THR A 119 25.09 -2.77 -13.11
C THR A 119 26.51 -3.37 -13.15
N ALA A 120 27.50 -2.67 -12.59
CA ALA A 120 28.87 -3.17 -12.46
C ALA A 120 29.09 -4.00 -11.18
N GLN A 121 28.32 -3.73 -10.14
CA GLN A 121 28.31 -4.45 -8.86
C GLN A 121 26.87 -4.65 -8.37
N ALA A 122 26.64 -5.70 -7.58
CA ALA A 122 25.31 -6.03 -7.06
C ALA A 122 24.77 -4.99 -6.07
N THR A 123 25.68 -4.21 -5.47
CA THR A 123 25.37 -3.12 -4.53
C THR A 123 24.88 -1.84 -5.22
N ASP A 124 25.20 -1.62 -6.49
CA ASP A 124 25.00 -0.32 -7.15
C ASP A 124 23.51 0.04 -7.27
N GLY A 125 22.64 -0.94 -7.52
CA GLY A 125 21.19 -0.72 -7.53
C GLY A 125 20.55 -0.72 -6.13
N ALA A 126 21.17 -1.39 -5.15
CA ALA A 126 20.64 -1.49 -3.79
C ALA A 126 20.71 -0.16 -3.00
N GLN A 127 21.65 0.73 -3.36
CA GLN A 127 21.72 2.09 -2.81
C GLN A 127 20.61 3.00 -3.32
N ILE A 128 20.15 2.78 -4.56
CA ILE A 128 19.12 3.60 -5.21
C ILE A 128 17.72 3.13 -4.80
N HIS A 129 17.51 1.81 -4.72
CA HIS A 129 16.20 1.24 -4.38
C HIS A 129 16.29 -0.17 -3.75
N PRO A 130 15.85 -0.40 -2.50
CA PRO A 130 16.20 -1.60 -1.72
C PRO A 130 15.52 -2.92 -2.14
N ARG A 131 14.59 -2.89 -3.10
CA ARG A 131 13.94 -4.09 -3.68
C ARG A 131 14.28 -4.32 -5.17
N ARG A 132 15.10 -3.46 -5.79
CA ARG A 132 15.35 -3.50 -7.24
C ARG A 132 16.14 -4.75 -7.62
N GLU A 133 15.63 -5.52 -8.59
CA GLU A 133 16.38 -6.63 -9.18
C GLU A 133 17.54 -6.07 -10.03
N THR A 134 18.77 -6.52 -9.77
CA THR A 134 19.95 -6.06 -10.50
C THR A 134 20.63 -7.23 -11.19
N LYS A 135 21.23 -6.96 -12.36
CA LYS A 135 22.11 -7.89 -13.06
C LYS A 135 23.50 -7.29 -13.16
N VAL A 136 24.46 -7.93 -12.50
CA VAL A 136 25.87 -7.60 -12.70
C VAL A 136 26.32 -8.10 -14.07
N ILE A 137 26.81 -7.18 -14.92
CA ILE A 137 27.43 -7.48 -16.22
C ILE A 137 28.85 -6.91 -16.17
N ARG A 138 29.87 -7.78 -16.29
CA ARG A 138 31.28 -7.38 -16.11
C ARG A 138 32.09 -7.31 -17.41
N VAL A 139 31.65 -8.00 -18.45
CA VAL A 139 32.38 -8.10 -19.72
C VAL A 139 31.41 -8.08 -20.91
N PRO A 140 31.87 -7.66 -22.11
CA PRO A 140 31.02 -7.59 -23.31
C PRO A 140 30.34 -8.92 -23.69
N ALA A 141 30.98 -10.06 -23.42
CA ALA A 141 30.47 -11.38 -23.77
C ALA A 141 29.20 -11.80 -23.01
N ASP A 142 28.94 -11.22 -21.84
CA ASP A 142 27.78 -11.55 -21.01
C ASP A 142 26.50 -10.82 -21.48
N ALA A 143 26.65 -9.74 -22.26
CA ALA A 143 25.56 -8.83 -22.63
C ALA A 143 24.44 -9.53 -23.41
N GLU A 144 24.77 -10.20 -24.51
CA GLU A 144 23.81 -10.91 -25.37
C GLU A 144 23.07 -12.02 -24.60
N THR A 145 23.81 -12.81 -23.81
CA THR A 145 23.25 -13.89 -23.00
C THR A 145 22.23 -13.36 -21.99
N TRP A 146 22.50 -12.21 -21.38
CA TRP A 146 21.56 -11.59 -20.44
C TRP A 146 20.34 -10.97 -21.15
N VAL A 147 20.55 -10.18 -22.21
CA VAL A 147 19.43 -9.54 -22.94
C VAL A 147 18.46 -10.62 -23.44
N ALA A 148 18.96 -11.68 -24.09
CA ALA A 148 18.13 -12.79 -24.53
C ALA A 148 17.34 -13.46 -23.39
N SER A 149 17.89 -13.52 -22.17
CA SER A 149 17.26 -14.12 -20.98
C SER A 149 16.05 -13.34 -20.44
N VAL A 150 15.86 -12.07 -20.83
CA VAL A 150 14.74 -11.22 -20.39
C VAL A 150 13.75 -10.87 -21.51
N MET A 151 13.90 -11.43 -22.72
CA MET A 151 13.01 -11.13 -23.86
C MET A 151 11.63 -11.82 -23.83
N ASN A 152 11.51 -12.94 -23.11
CA ASN A 152 10.36 -13.85 -23.22
C ASN A 152 9.60 -13.99 -21.90
N GLY A 153 8.32 -14.35 -21.97
CA GLY A 153 7.46 -14.61 -20.81
C GLY A 153 6.52 -13.46 -20.42
N PRO A 154 5.74 -13.63 -19.34
CA PRO A 154 4.90 -12.58 -18.77
C PRO A 154 5.71 -11.50 -18.04
N ASP A 155 6.92 -11.84 -17.58
CA ASP A 155 7.91 -11.02 -16.88
C ASP A 155 8.93 -10.34 -17.82
N ARG A 156 8.77 -10.48 -19.14
CA ARG A 156 9.71 -9.96 -20.14
C ARG A 156 10.00 -8.45 -19.99
N SER A 157 11.17 -8.02 -20.40
CA SER A 157 11.53 -6.61 -20.57
C SER A 157 10.89 -6.04 -21.84
N ASP A 158 10.28 -4.86 -21.75
CA ASP A 158 9.85 -4.08 -22.92
C ASP A 158 11.02 -3.32 -23.55
N TYR A 159 11.98 -2.87 -22.72
CA TYR A 159 13.22 -2.16 -23.05
C TYR A 159 14.32 -2.52 -22.02
N ILE A 160 15.58 -2.20 -22.29
CA ILE A 160 16.73 -2.59 -21.44
C ILE A 160 17.26 -1.37 -20.68
N LYS A 161 17.23 -1.35 -19.34
CA LYS A 161 17.82 -0.27 -18.51
C LYS A 161 19.23 -0.65 -18.02
N VAL A 162 20.15 0.32 -18.07
CA VAL A 162 21.57 0.15 -17.72
C VAL A 162 22.05 1.34 -16.88
N LEU A 163 22.76 1.08 -15.79
CA LEU A 163 23.43 2.12 -15.00
C LEU A 163 24.74 2.53 -15.68
N VAL A 164 24.87 3.81 -16.06
CA VAL A 164 26.04 4.30 -16.83
C VAL A 164 26.95 5.26 -16.07
N ASP A 165 26.55 5.73 -14.88
CA ASP A 165 27.37 6.59 -14.01
C ASP A 165 28.68 5.90 -13.55
N LEU A 166 29.66 6.68 -13.09
CA LEU A 166 30.93 6.19 -12.58
C LEU A 166 30.85 5.87 -11.07
N PRO A 167 31.56 4.83 -10.57
CA PRO A 167 32.51 3.94 -11.26
C PRO A 167 31.86 2.67 -11.84
N GLY A 168 30.74 2.81 -12.56
CA GLY A 168 29.97 1.71 -13.16
C GLY A 168 30.59 1.07 -14.41
N ILE A 169 29.73 0.52 -15.27
CA ILE A 169 30.10 -0.41 -16.36
C ILE A 169 31.10 0.23 -17.35
N ASP A 170 32.05 -0.56 -17.87
CA ASP A 170 33.04 -0.05 -18.84
C ASP A 170 32.43 0.22 -20.23
N GLY A 171 33.10 1.09 -21.00
CA GLY A 171 32.63 1.51 -22.33
C GLY A 171 32.37 0.34 -23.31
N PRO A 172 33.29 -0.63 -23.46
CA PRO A 172 33.08 -1.80 -24.31
C PRO A 172 31.85 -2.64 -23.90
N THR A 173 31.58 -2.78 -22.60
CA THR A 173 30.44 -3.54 -22.08
C THR A 173 29.14 -2.76 -22.25
N LEU A 174 29.15 -1.43 -22.06
CA LEU A 174 28.00 -0.56 -22.40
C LEU A 174 27.63 -0.67 -23.89
N LEU A 175 28.60 -0.60 -24.79
CA LEU A 175 28.39 -0.77 -26.23
C LEU A 175 27.80 -2.15 -26.57
N ALA A 176 28.29 -3.22 -25.93
CA ALA A 176 27.77 -4.57 -26.14
C ALA A 176 26.33 -4.74 -25.64
N LEU A 177 25.96 -4.08 -24.52
CA LEU A 177 24.58 -4.07 -24.00
C LEU A 177 23.62 -3.33 -24.95
N VAL A 178 24.04 -2.20 -25.52
CA VAL A 178 23.27 -1.47 -26.54
C VAL A 178 23.10 -2.33 -27.81
N HIS A 179 24.19 -2.89 -28.34
CA HIS A 179 24.13 -3.75 -29.52
C HIS A 179 23.23 -4.97 -29.32
N ALA A 180 23.27 -5.61 -28.15
CA ALA A 180 22.39 -6.72 -27.80
C ALA A 180 20.93 -6.28 -27.74
N ALA A 181 20.61 -5.15 -27.08
CA ALA A 181 19.26 -4.60 -27.05
C ALA A 181 18.72 -4.35 -28.47
N HIS A 182 19.50 -3.69 -29.33
CA HIS A 182 19.14 -3.41 -30.72
C HIS A 182 18.98 -4.68 -31.56
N ALA A 183 19.81 -5.72 -31.36
CA ALA A 183 19.68 -7.00 -32.04
C ALA A 183 18.35 -7.71 -31.73
N HIS A 184 17.79 -7.51 -30.52
CA HIS A 184 16.46 -7.99 -30.12
C HIS A 184 15.33 -6.98 -30.39
N ASN A 185 15.59 -5.93 -31.17
CA ASN A 185 14.65 -4.83 -31.48
C ASN A 185 14.11 -4.12 -30.22
N LYS A 186 14.97 -3.93 -29.21
CA LYS A 186 14.67 -3.23 -27.96
C LYS A 186 15.40 -1.90 -27.86
N LEU A 187 14.76 -0.94 -27.20
CA LEU A 187 15.39 0.32 -26.81
C LEU A 187 16.36 0.08 -25.63
N ALA A 188 17.50 0.75 -25.65
CA ALA A 188 18.45 0.83 -24.56
C ALA A 188 18.28 2.16 -23.79
N VAL A 189 18.10 2.06 -22.47
CA VAL A 189 17.85 3.18 -21.56
C VAL A 189 19.02 3.34 -20.58
N ALA A 190 19.71 4.47 -20.62
CA ALA A 190 20.78 4.82 -19.69
C ALA A 190 20.23 5.52 -18.45
N HIS A 191 20.67 5.10 -17.26
CA HIS A 191 20.42 5.82 -16.00
C HIS A 191 21.66 6.61 -15.60
N SER A 192 21.52 7.93 -15.52
CA SER A 192 22.64 8.84 -15.24
C SER A 192 22.22 10.20 -14.67
N PHE A 193 22.67 10.51 -13.46
CA PHE A 193 22.56 11.88 -12.90
C PHE A 193 23.91 12.64 -12.95
N GLN A 194 24.95 12.03 -13.53
CA GLN A 194 26.26 12.64 -13.73
C GLN A 194 26.46 13.09 -15.18
N LYS A 195 27.10 14.25 -15.40
CA LYS A 195 27.39 14.76 -16.76
C LYS A 195 28.28 13.81 -17.56
N VAL A 196 29.14 13.04 -16.89
CA VAL A 196 30.02 12.07 -17.54
C VAL A 196 29.24 10.91 -18.16
N GLY A 197 28.13 10.49 -17.54
CA GLY A 197 27.28 9.41 -18.04
C GLY A 197 26.55 9.79 -19.33
N TYR A 198 26.24 11.07 -19.54
CA TYR A 198 25.70 11.59 -20.80
C TYR A 198 26.68 11.40 -21.96
N SER A 199 27.97 11.71 -21.76
CA SER A 199 29.00 11.47 -22.77
C SER A 199 29.19 9.98 -23.07
N ARG A 200 29.09 9.12 -22.04
CA ARG A 200 29.20 7.65 -22.14
C ARG A 200 28.00 7.04 -22.88
N ALA A 201 26.78 7.50 -22.58
CA ALA A 201 25.56 7.07 -23.25
C ALA A 201 25.55 7.45 -24.74
N LEU A 202 25.98 8.68 -25.07
CA LEU A 202 26.14 9.15 -26.45
C LEU A 202 27.15 8.31 -27.26
N GLN A 203 28.28 7.95 -26.65
CA GLN A 203 29.32 7.12 -27.27
C GLN A 203 28.87 5.67 -27.48
N ALA A 204 28.20 5.07 -26.49
CA ALA A 204 27.69 3.69 -26.57
C ALA A 204 26.45 3.55 -27.48
N GLY A 205 25.72 4.64 -27.76
CA GLY A 205 24.58 4.64 -28.69
C GLY A 205 23.23 4.30 -28.05
N PHE A 206 23.02 4.66 -26.77
CA PHE A 206 21.73 4.51 -26.10
C PHE A 206 20.62 5.31 -26.78
N ASP A 207 19.38 4.84 -26.70
CA ASP A 207 18.21 5.52 -27.30
C ASP A 207 17.59 6.56 -26.36
N ILE A 208 17.69 6.35 -25.05
CA ILE A 208 17.06 7.17 -24.00
C ILE A 208 18.03 7.34 -22.82
N ILE A 209 18.06 8.54 -22.22
CA ILE A 209 18.74 8.81 -20.95
C ILE A 209 17.72 9.27 -19.90
N THR A 210 17.71 8.63 -18.73
CA THR A 210 16.86 8.96 -17.57
C THR A 210 17.68 9.62 -16.47
N LEU A 211 17.06 10.57 -15.76
CA LEU A 211 17.67 11.58 -14.90
C LEU A 211 18.46 12.63 -15.71
N VAL A 212 18.39 13.90 -15.30
CA VAL A 212 19.20 15.01 -15.84
C VAL A 212 20.43 15.26 -14.96
N PRO A 213 21.58 15.69 -15.51
CA PRO A 213 22.77 15.92 -14.70
C PRO A 213 22.59 17.04 -13.70
N ILE A 214 22.97 16.75 -12.45
CA ILE A 214 22.95 17.70 -11.33
C ILE A 214 24.36 18.14 -10.91
N ASP A 215 25.42 17.53 -11.45
CA ASP A 215 26.84 17.71 -11.09
C ASP A 215 27.59 18.70 -12.00
N GLY A 216 26.85 19.55 -12.72
CA GLY A 216 27.38 20.58 -13.59
C GLY A 216 26.62 20.71 -14.92
N LEU A 217 27.03 21.67 -15.74
CA LEU A 217 26.49 21.82 -17.09
C LEU A 217 27.12 20.82 -18.06
N ILE A 218 26.31 20.19 -18.91
CA ILE A 218 26.81 19.42 -20.05
C ILE A 218 27.39 20.35 -21.12
N GLU A 219 28.39 19.86 -21.84
CA GLU A 219 29.00 20.54 -22.99
C GLU A 219 27.98 20.64 -24.16
N THR A 220 28.06 21.69 -24.97
CA THR A 220 27.06 21.95 -26.03
C THR A 220 27.10 20.87 -27.11
N GLU A 221 28.30 20.40 -27.43
CA GLU A 221 28.60 19.33 -28.37
C GLU A 221 27.97 17.99 -27.94
N ILE A 222 27.77 17.77 -26.63
CA ILE A 222 27.03 16.61 -26.11
C ILE A 222 25.54 16.78 -26.40
N ALA A 223 24.95 17.94 -26.12
CA ALA A 223 23.53 18.20 -26.39
C ALA A 223 23.20 18.10 -27.89
N GLU A 224 24.02 18.70 -28.75
CA GLU A 224 23.91 18.58 -30.22
C GLU A 224 24.13 17.13 -30.68
N GLY A 225 25.08 16.41 -30.08
CA GLY A 225 25.32 15.00 -30.36
C GLY A 225 24.13 14.08 -30.04
N LEU A 226 23.47 14.31 -28.90
CA LEU A 226 22.24 13.60 -28.52
C LEU A 226 21.13 13.84 -29.54
N ALA A 227 20.88 15.11 -29.89
CA ALA A 227 19.86 15.50 -30.86
C ALA A 227 20.14 14.91 -32.26
N ALA A 228 21.37 15.03 -32.76
CA ALA A 228 21.79 14.48 -34.06
C ALA A 228 21.65 12.95 -34.13
N ARG A 229 21.82 12.26 -33.00
CA ARG A 229 21.62 10.80 -32.89
C ARG A 229 20.22 10.39 -32.47
N ASN A 230 19.27 11.32 -32.37
CA ASN A 230 17.88 11.07 -31.97
C ASN A 230 17.69 10.52 -30.54
N ILE A 231 18.70 10.65 -29.68
CA ILE A 231 18.68 10.16 -28.29
C ILE A 231 17.73 11.05 -27.48
N ALA A 232 16.79 10.45 -26.75
CA ALA A 232 15.82 11.17 -25.93
C ALA A 232 16.29 11.34 -24.48
N CYS A 233 15.74 12.33 -23.78
CA CYS A 233 15.96 12.56 -22.35
C CYS A 233 14.63 12.50 -21.59
N ILE A 234 14.63 11.83 -20.44
CA ILE A 234 13.56 11.86 -19.43
C ILE A 234 14.15 12.53 -18.18
N PRO A 235 13.96 13.86 -17.98
CA PRO A 235 14.74 14.62 -17.01
C PRO A 235 14.50 14.27 -15.55
N THR A 236 13.26 13.99 -15.14
CA THR A 236 12.87 13.72 -13.75
C THR A 236 13.28 14.87 -12.81
N LEU A 237 12.94 16.10 -13.19
CA LEU A 237 13.19 17.31 -12.40
C LEU A 237 12.58 17.21 -10.99
N CYS A 238 11.45 16.51 -10.83
CA CYS A 238 10.88 16.14 -9.53
C CYS A 238 11.91 15.42 -8.62
N MET A 239 12.58 14.39 -9.15
CA MET A 239 13.64 13.65 -8.46
C MET A 239 14.88 14.51 -8.22
N ALA A 240 15.37 15.22 -9.24
CA ALA A 240 16.55 16.09 -9.11
C ALA A 240 16.39 17.13 -8.00
N ARG A 241 15.22 17.79 -7.92
CA ARG A 241 14.88 18.79 -6.90
C ARG A 241 14.84 18.22 -5.49
N ALA A 242 14.39 16.97 -5.33
CA ALA A 242 14.33 16.27 -4.04
C ALA A 242 15.68 15.67 -3.62
N MET A 243 16.50 15.25 -4.59
CA MET A 243 17.79 14.58 -4.37
C MET A 243 18.93 15.56 -4.03
N VAL A 244 19.01 16.72 -4.70
CA VAL A 244 20.11 17.70 -4.50
C VAL A 244 20.30 18.13 -3.04
N PRO A 245 19.25 18.47 -2.25
CA PRO A 245 19.42 18.83 -0.84
C PRO A 245 20.02 17.72 0.03
N LEU A 246 19.73 16.45 -0.30
CA LEU A 246 20.22 15.29 0.44
C LEU A 246 21.70 15.04 0.14
N LEU A 247 22.09 15.06 -1.13
CA LEU A 247 23.50 14.91 -1.55
C LEU A 247 24.39 16.04 -1.00
N ARG A 248 23.86 17.27 -0.87
CA ARG A 248 24.58 18.37 -0.20
C ARG A 248 24.76 18.17 1.31
N SER A 249 23.89 17.37 1.95
CA SER A 249 23.96 17.08 3.39
C SER A 249 24.83 15.87 3.76
N GLU A 250 25.09 14.99 2.79
CA GLU A 250 26.01 13.85 2.90
C GLU A 250 27.07 13.93 1.78
N PRO A 251 28.07 14.83 1.89
CA PRO A 251 29.04 15.05 0.82
C PRO A 251 29.83 13.77 0.52
N ARG A 252 29.95 13.45 -0.77
CA ARG A 252 30.81 12.37 -1.26
C ARG A 252 32.02 12.95 -1.98
N ASP A 253 33.19 12.34 -1.83
CA ASP A 253 34.44 12.81 -2.43
C ASP A 253 34.40 12.86 -3.97
N ASP A 254 33.48 12.13 -4.61
CA ASP A 254 33.25 12.09 -6.06
C ASP A 254 32.20 13.09 -6.57
N LEU A 255 31.44 13.77 -5.69
CA LEU A 255 30.33 14.67 -6.05
C LEU A 255 30.38 15.97 -5.24
N VAL A 256 31.28 16.88 -5.65
CA VAL A 256 31.64 18.08 -4.88
C VAL A 256 30.76 19.30 -5.15
N ASP A 257 30.13 19.40 -6.33
CA ASP A 257 29.23 20.51 -6.70
C ASP A 257 27.96 19.98 -7.39
N VAL A 258 26.89 19.78 -6.62
CA VAL A 258 25.57 19.40 -7.14
C VAL A 258 24.56 20.54 -6.99
N SER A 259 23.76 20.83 -8.02
CA SER A 259 22.71 21.87 -7.98
C SER A 259 21.47 21.51 -8.81
N PHE A 260 20.31 21.98 -8.36
CA PHE A 260 19.06 21.91 -9.13
C PHE A 260 19.04 22.91 -10.29
N ASP A 261 19.79 24.02 -10.18
CA ASP A 261 19.92 24.99 -11.27
C ASP A 261 20.65 24.37 -12.49
N TYR A 262 21.60 23.46 -12.25
CA TYR A 262 22.24 22.69 -13.32
C TYR A 262 21.22 21.78 -14.01
N ALA A 263 20.33 21.11 -13.27
CA ALA A 263 19.26 20.30 -13.86
C ALA A 263 18.36 21.12 -14.80
N LEU A 264 17.85 22.26 -14.33
CA LEU A 264 17.02 23.16 -15.15
C LEU A 264 17.76 23.66 -16.41
N ALA A 265 19.00 24.14 -16.25
CA ALA A 265 19.81 24.65 -17.34
C ALA A 265 20.19 23.56 -18.36
N ASN A 266 20.43 22.32 -17.91
CA ASN A 266 20.71 21.17 -18.77
C ASN A 266 19.47 20.75 -19.58
N VAL A 267 18.27 20.73 -18.97
CA VAL A 267 17.00 20.52 -19.70
C VAL A 267 16.85 21.57 -20.80
N LYS A 268 17.05 22.86 -20.47
CA LYS A 268 16.94 23.95 -21.45
C LYS A 268 17.93 23.80 -22.60
N LYS A 269 19.19 23.52 -22.30
CA LYS A 269 20.26 23.32 -23.31
C LYS A 269 19.94 22.16 -24.24
N MET A 270 19.46 21.04 -23.71
CA MET A 270 19.04 19.88 -24.51
C MET A 270 17.84 20.20 -25.40
N TYR A 271 16.81 20.85 -24.84
CA TYR A 271 15.64 21.28 -25.59
C TYR A 271 16.00 22.23 -26.74
N ASP A 272 16.86 23.23 -26.49
CA ASP A 272 17.33 24.17 -27.51
C ASP A 272 18.17 23.51 -28.61
N ALA A 273 18.91 22.44 -28.28
CA ALA A 273 19.64 21.63 -29.25
C ALA A 273 18.74 20.68 -30.07
N GLY A 274 17.45 20.56 -29.74
CA GLY A 274 16.49 19.67 -30.42
C GLY A 274 16.42 18.24 -29.87
N VAL A 275 16.95 17.99 -28.67
CA VAL A 275 16.78 16.70 -27.97
C VAL A 275 15.28 16.49 -27.65
N ARG A 276 14.78 15.27 -27.86
CA ARG A 276 13.40 14.93 -27.47
C ARG A 276 13.31 14.80 -25.96
N ILE A 277 12.56 15.70 -25.33
CA ILE A 277 12.26 15.67 -23.89
C ILE A 277 10.93 14.95 -23.65
N CYS A 278 10.93 13.96 -22.77
CA CYS A 278 9.76 13.24 -22.31
C CYS A 278 9.52 13.52 -20.82
N ALA A 279 8.26 13.63 -20.40
CA ALA A 279 7.92 13.83 -18.99
C ALA A 279 7.92 12.48 -18.25
N GLY A 280 8.66 12.40 -17.14
CA GLY A 280 8.70 11.24 -16.25
C GLY A 280 9.29 11.62 -14.91
N THR A 281 8.97 10.87 -13.84
CA THR A 281 8.99 11.41 -12.47
C THR A 281 9.97 10.75 -11.50
N GLU A 282 10.37 9.50 -11.74
CA GLU A 282 10.86 8.54 -10.72
C GLU A 282 9.87 8.37 -9.55
N ALA A 283 8.56 8.47 -9.80
CA ALA A 283 7.52 8.28 -8.79
C ALA A 283 7.68 6.92 -8.09
N ASN A 284 7.77 6.95 -6.75
CA ASN A 284 8.12 5.80 -5.92
C ASN A 284 7.63 6.01 -4.48
N GLN A 285 7.28 4.91 -3.78
CA GLN A 285 6.86 4.96 -2.38
C GLN A 285 7.93 4.49 -1.37
N ILE A 286 9.01 3.85 -1.83
CA ILE A 286 9.95 3.11 -0.95
C ILE A 286 11.45 3.41 -1.19
N SER A 287 11.78 4.42 -1.99
CA SER A 287 13.15 4.97 -2.06
C SER A 287 13.49 5.83 -0.83
N HIS A 288 14.77 6.18 -0.70
CA HIS A 288 15.24 7.24 0.21
C HIS A 288 14.75 8.63 -0.22
N VAL A 289 14.40 8.81 -1.50
CA VAL A 289 13.86 10.05 -2.07
C VAL A 289 12.43 9.77 -2.61
N PRO A 290 11.39 9.84 -1.76
CA PRO A 290 10.03 9.49 -2.16
C PRO A 290 9.43 10.56 -3.07
N ILE A 291 8.90 10.15 -4.23
CA ILE A 291 8.24 11.02 -5.21
C ILE A 291 6.79 10.55 -5.40
N SER A 292 5.82 11.46 -5.31
CA SER A 292 4.40 11.13 -5.20
C SER A 292 3.84 10.44 -6.46
N ILE A 293 3.17 9.29 -6.29
CA ILE A 293 2.51 8.56 -7.38
C ILE A 293 1.44 9.43 -8.04
N GLY A 294 1.47 9.53 -9.37
CA GLY A 294 0.52 10.27 -10.21
C GLY A 294 0.71 11.79 -10.17
N GLU A 295 0.51 12.42 -9.02
CA GLU A 295 0.52 13.88 -8.83
C GLU A 295 1.83 14.56 -9.27
N SER A 296 2.95 13.82 -9.22
CA SER A 296 4.27 14.32 -9.63
C SER A 296 4.44 14.48 -11.14
N LEU A 297 3.62 13.88 -12.00
CA LEU A 297 3.76 14.05 -13.45
C LEU A 297 3.31 15.45 -13.90
N HIS A 298 2.24 15.95 -13.28
CA HIS A 298 1.82 17.34 -13.44
C HIS A 298 2.89 18.31 -12.92
N GLU A 299 3.57 17.95 -11.82
CA GLU A 299 4.68 18.76 -11.29
C GLU A 299 5.91 18.72 -12.21
N GLU A 300 6.21 17.58 -12.82
CA GLU A 300 7.25 17.47 -13.85
C GLU A 300 6.94 18.38 -15.05
N MET A 301 5.67 18.44 -15.51
CA MET A 301 5.26 19.39 -16.56
C MET A 301 5.45 20.85 -16.14
N GLU A 302 5.11 21.22 -14.91
CA GLU A 302 5.39 22.57 -14.36
C GLU A 302 6.90 22.87 -14.30
N LEU A 303 7.72 21.90 -13.89
CA LEU A 303 9.18 22.05 -13.84
C LEU A 303 9.83 22.09 -15.23
N LEU A 304 9.29 21.39 -16.22
CA LEU A 304 9.72 21.49 -17.62
C LEU A 304 9.43 22.88 -18.19
N VAL A 305 8.26 23.46 -17.90
CA VAL A 305 7.94 24.85 -18.26
C VAL A 305 8.87 25.82 -17.52
N HIS A 306 9.17 25.58 -16.23
CA HIS A 306 10.12 26.38 -15.47
C HIS A 306 11.56 26.30 -16.01
N ALA A 307 11.97 25.15 -16.54
CA ALA A 307 13.23 24.99 -17.27
C ALA A 307 13.24 25.75 -18.62
N GLY A 308 12.08 26.18 -19.13
CA GLY A 308 11.96 27.00 -20.33
C GLY A 308 11.38 26.30 -21.57
N LEU A 309 10.70 25.17 -21.40
CA LEU A 309 9.81 24.62 -22.44
C LEU A 309 8.52 25.45 -22.52
N SER A 310 7.85 25.44 -23.67
CA SER A 310 6.49 25.98 -23.76
C SER A 310 5.47 25.04 -23.10
N ASN A 311 4.32 25.57 -22.65
CA ASN A 311 3.21 24.74 -22.14
C ASN A 311 2.79 23.67 -23.17
N LEU A 312 2.79 24.02 -24.46
CA LEU A 312 2.51 23.08 -25.56
C LEU A 312 3.53 21.93 -25.62
N ASP A 313 4.81 22.22 -25.41
CA ASP A 313 5.87 21.22 -25.47
C ASP A 313 5.95 20.37 -24.20
N ALA A 314 5.58 20.91 -23.03
CA ALA A 314 5.39 20.12 -21.81
C ALA A 314 4.22 19.11 -21.97
N LEU A 315 3.10 19.53 -22.57
CA LEU A 315 1.99 18.62 -22.89
C LEU A 315 2.40 17.54 -23.91
N ARG A 316 3.16 17.92 -24.95
CA ARG A 316 3.72 16.97 -25.93
C ARG A 316 4.69 15.98 -25.26
N ALA A 317 5.52 16.44 -24.32
CA ALA A 317 6.44 15.62 -23.54
C ALA A 317 5.71 14.59 -22.65
N ALA A 318 4.51 14.90 -22.15
CA ALA A 318 3.66 13.96 -21.42
C ALA A 318 2.73 13.10 -22.31
N THR A 319 2.79 13.26 -23.64
CA THR A 319 1.90 12.56 -24.59
C THR A 319 2.66 12.08 -25.83
N VAL A 320 2.55 12.77 -26.97
CA VAL A 320 3.00 12.29 -28.28
C VAL A 320 4.52 12.07 -28.38
N VAL A 321 5.33 12.82 -27.65
CA VAL A 321 6.80 12.68 -27.70
C VAL A 321 7.21 11.36 -27.05
N THR A 322 6.64 11.03 -25.90
CA THR A 322 6.84 9.72 -25.25
C THR A 322 6.35 8.58 -26.12
N THR A 323 5.21 8.71 -26.81
CA THR A 323 4.76 7.65 -27.74
C THR A 323 5.67 7.48 -28.95
N MET A 324 6.22 8.56 -29.51
CA MET A 324 7.21 8.50 -30.58
C MET A 324 8.52 7.86 -30.13
N VAL A 325 8.99 8.14 -28.91
CA VAL A 325 10.24 7.59 -28.35
C VAL A 325 10.09 6.10 -28.01
N PHE A 326 8.98 5.68 -27.40
CA PHE A 326 8.74 4.27 -27.03
C PHE A 326 8.03 3.44 -28.13
N GLY A 327 7.78 4.00 -29.31
CA GLY A 327 7.19 3.29 -30.45
C GLY A 327 5.69 2.93 -30.30
N LEU A 328 4.96 3.63 -29.42
CA LEU A 328 3.54 3.36 -29.13
C LEU A 328 2.64 4.02 -30.17
N ARG A 329 2.17 3.27 -31.17
CA ARG A 329 1.44 3.83 -32.34
C ARG A 329 -0.08 3.95 -32.16
N ASP A 330 -0.61 3.48 -31.03
CA ASP A 330 -2.04 3.29 -30.76
C ASP A 330 -2.63 4.32 -29.78
N ARG A 331 -1.85 5.32 -29.34
CA ARG A 331 -2.23 6.31 -28.32
C ARG A 331 -1.40 7.59 -28.41
N GLY A 332 -1.71 8.56 -27.54
CA GLY A 332 -0.96 9.81 -27.41
C GLY A 332 -1.32 10.88 -28.45
N GLU A 333 -2.24 10.57 -29.37
CA GLU A 333 -2.83 11.49 -30.33
C GLU A 333 -4.35 11.26 -30.37
N ILE A 334 -5.16 12.32 -30.35
CA ILE A 334 -6.63 12.23 -30.54
C ILE A 334 -6.88 12.36 -32.05
N SER A 335 -7.03 11.23 -32.72
CA SER A 335 -7.35 11.15 -34.16
C SER A 335 -8.17 9.90 -34.49
N LEU A 336 -8.82 9.90 -35.65
CA LEU A 336 -9.68 8.79 -36.09
C LEU A 336 -8.91 7.47 -36.12
N GLY A 337 -9.49 6.41 -35.56
CA GLY A 337 -8.84 5.10 -35.48
C GLY A 337 -7.80 4.94 -34.35
N GLN A 338 -7.52 5.98 -33.56
CA GLN A 338 -6.71 5.88 -32.35
C GLN A 338 -7.55 5.43 -31.15
N ARG A 339 -6.91 4.77 -30.19
CA ARG A 339 -7.54 4.35 -28.92
C ARG A 339 -8.00 5.59 -28.15
N ALA A 340 -9.25 5.59 -27.68
CA ALA A 340 -9.79 6.66 -26.84
C ALA A 340 -9.26 6.62 -25.39
N ASP A 341 -7.95 6.78 -25.24
CA ASP A 341 -7.25 7.11 -24.00
C ASP A 341 -7.16 8.64 -23.89
N MET A 342 -8.05 9.25 -23.11
CA MET A 342 -8.26 10.71 -23.09
C MET A 342 -8.51 11.22 -21.67
N VAL A 343 -8.17 12.49 -21.43
CA VAL A 343 -8.49 13.22 -20.20
C VAL A 343 -9.19 14.53 -20.54
N LEU A 344 -10.29 14.82 -19.85
CA LEU A 344 -11.04 16.07 -19.95
C LEU A 344 -10.75 16.90 -18.70
N ILE A 345 -10.19 18.11 -18.86
CA ILE A 345 -9.80 19.01 -17.77
C ILE A 345 -10.54 20.35 -17.85
N GLU A 346 -10.74 21.05 -16.73
CA GLU A 346 -11.29 22.42 -16.74
C GLU A 346 -10.22 23.47 -17.06
N GLY A 347 -10.53 24.38 -18.00
CA GLY A 347 -9.62 25.45 -18.44
C GLY A 347 -8.73 25.08 -19.62
N ASP A 348 -7.76 25.94 -19.92
CA ASP A 348 -6.83 25.83 -21.05
C ASP A 348 -5.38 25.62 -20.56
N PRO A 349 -4.78 24.43 -20.78
CA PRO A 349 -3.44 24.11 -20.34
C PRO A 349 -2.34 24.78 -21.19
N LEU A 350 -2.68 25.42 -22.32
CA LEU A 350 -1.74 26.28 -23.04
C LEU A 350 -1.56 27.64 -22.36
N GLN A 351 -2.56 28.14 -21.62
CA GLN A 351 -2.41 29.37 -20.82
C GLN A 351 -1.76 29.09 -19.46
N ASP A 352 -2.20 28.02 -18.79
CA ASP A 352 -1.79 27.65 -17.43
C ASP A 352 -1.64 26.13 -17.33
N ILE A 353 -0.40 25.63 -17.35
CA ILE A 353 -0.07 24.20 -17.28
C ILE A 353 -0.59 23.52 -15.99
N THR A 354 -0.83 24.28 -14.90
CA THR A 354 -1.39 23.75 -13.65
C THR A 354 -2.84 23.29 -13.81
N THR A 355 -3.57 23.78 -14.84
CA THR A 355 -4.93 23.31 -15.17
C THR A 355 -4.98 21.81 -15.49
N THR A 356 -3.86 21.18 -15.87
CA THR A 356 -3.81 19.73 -16.08
C THR A 356 -4.28 18.92 -14.87
N ARG A 357 -4.19 19.48 -13.65
CA ARG A 357 -4.70 18.88 -12.40
C ARG A 357 -6.23 18.94 -12.25
N ARG A 358 -6.93 19.79 -13.00
CA ARG A 358 -8.39 20.06 -12.88
C ARG A 358 -9.21 19.02 -13.65
N ILE A 359 -8.96 17.74 -13.36
CA ILE A 359 -9.51 16.61 -14.13
C ILE A 359 -11.00 16.42 -13.83
N ARG A 360 -11.81 16.43 -14.89
CA ARG A 360 -13.27 16.18 -14.85
C ARG A 360 -13.62 14.74 -15.13
N LYS A 361 -13.06 14.18 -16.20
CA LYS A 361 -13.33 12.82 -16.66
C LYS A 361 -12.08 12.21 -17.27
N ILE A 362 -11.95 10.90 -17.10
CA ILE A 362 -10.83 10.09 -17.61
C ILE A 362 -11.42 8.92 -18.39
N PHE A 363 -10.87 8.70 -19.57
CA PHE A 363 -11.23 7.63 -20.49
C PHE A 363 -9.99 6.78 -20.74
N SER A 364 -10.06 5.48 -20.44
CA SER A 364 -8.96 4.53 -20.68
C SER A 364 -9.53 3.25 -21.27
N ARG A 365 -8.93 2.80 -22.38
CA ARG A 365 -9.48 1.74 -23.26
C ARG A 365 -10.94 2.02 -23.63
N SER A 366 -11.26 3.30 -23.76
CA SER A 366 -12.55 3.81 -24.26
C SER A 366 -13.73 3.54 -23.32
N SER A 367 -13.47 3.15 -22.08
CA SER A 367 -14.46 3.15 -20.99
C SER A 367 -14.35 4.47 -20.20
N LEU A 368 -15.47 4.98 -19.68
CA LEU A 368 -15.47 6.08 -18.73
C LEU A 368 -15.03 5.54 -17.35
N CYS A 369 -13.88 5.96 -16.85
CA CYS A 369 -13.25 5.34 -15.68
C CYS A 369 -13.47 6.13 -14.38
N TYR A 370 -13.45 7.47 -14.47
CA TYR A 370 -13.55 8.35 -13.32
C TYR A 370 -14.37 9.61 -13.64
N SER A 371 -15.07 10.14 -12.64
CA SER A 371 -15.73 11.44 -12.68
C SER A 371 -15.46 12.22 -11.39
N SER A 372 -14.80 13.38 -11.55
CA SER A 372 -14.45 14.39 -10.54
C SER A 372 -13.69 13.94 -9.28
N LEU A 373 -12.48 14.49 -9.12
CA LEU A 373 -12.05 15.01 -7.82
C LEU A 373 -12.92 16.24 -7.47
N PRO A 374 -13.26 16.51 -6.20
CA PRO A 374 -14.06 17.68 -5.85
C PRO A 374 -13.35 18.99 -6.24
N ALA A 375 -14.02 19.83 -7.02
CA ALA A 375 -13.50 21.12 -7.43
C ALA A 375 -13.36 22.07 -6.23
N SER A 376 -12.24 22.79 -6.15
CA SER A 376 -11.97 23.79 -5.11
C SER A 376 -12.69 25.11 -5.38
N GLU A 377 -13.95 25.23 -4.96
CA GLU A 377 -14.71 26.49 -5.11
C GLU A 377 -14.31 27.57 -4.09
N ASP A 378 -13.71 27.22 -2.95
CA ASP A 378 -13.48 28.14 -1.81
C ASP A 378 -12.28 29.10 -1.91
N ILE A 379 -11.65 29.27 -3.07
CA ILE A 379 -10.54 30.24 -3.27
C ILE A 379 -10.89 31.36 -4.27
N ARG A 380 -12.16 31.80 -4.30
CA ARG A 380 -12.58 32.98 -5.08
C ARG A 380 -12.91 34.24 -4.25
N ASN A 381 -12.97 34.13 -2.91
CA ASN A 381 -13.34 35.22 -2.00
C ASN A 381 -12.23 35.58 -0.99
N ALA A 382 -11.01 35.78 -1.47
CA ALA A 382 -9.96 36.48 -0.73
C ALA A 382 -9.63 37.79 -1.45
N GLU A 383 -9.79 38.93 -0.77
CA GLU A 383 -9.64 40.26 -1.36
C GLU A 383 -8.21 40.52 -1.88
N ALA A 384 -8.11 41.25 -2.99
CA ALA A 384 -6.83 41.51 -3.64
C ALA A 384 -5.91 42.40 -2.77
N PRO A 385 -4.64 42.01 -2.51
CA PRO A 385 -3.69 42.88 -1.84
C PRO A 385 -3.31 44.08 -2.73
N PRO A 386 -2.99 45.24 -2.15
CA PRO A 386 -2.85 46.50 -2.89
C PRO A 386 -1.61 46.52 -3.79
N LYS A 387 -1.73 47.19 -4.95
CA LYS A 387 -0.64 47.39 -5.91
C LYS A 387 0.51 48.18 -5.29
N VAL A 388 1.68 47.56 -5.17
CA VAL A 388 2.95 48.27 -4.92
C VAL A 388 3.58 48.66 -6.25
N SER A 389 3.60 49.96 -6.54
CA SER A 389 4.27 50.52 -7.71
C SER A 389 5.79 50.41 -7.62
N ARG A 390 6.45 49.87 -8.66
CA ARG A 390 7.90 50.05 -8.88
C ARG A 390 8.14 51.13 -9.95
N PRO A 391 9.21 51.93 -9.83
CA PRO A 391 9.51 53.01 -10.76
C PRO A 391 10.18 52.50 -12.06
N GLU A 392 9.95 53.23 -13.15
CA GLU A 392 10.76 53.12 -14.38
C GLU A 392 12.20 53.61 -14.13
N PRO A 393 13.14 53.28 -15.04
CA PRO A 393 13.54 54.35 -15.95
C PRO A 393 13.87 53.95 -17.40
N ALA A 394 13.59 54.92 -18.28
CA ALA A 394 14.34 55.30 -19.49
C ALA A 394 14.29 54.40 -20.75
N ALA A 395 13.72 54.98 -21.80
CA ALA A 395 13.64 54.44 -23.17
C ALA A 395 14.97 54.55 -23.95
N GLY A 396 15.10 53.71 -24.99
CA GLY A 396 16.18 53.78 -25.99
C GLY A 396 15.75 53.19 -27.34
N ASN A 397 15.51 54.06 -28.32
CA ASN A 397 15.04 53.77 -29.68
C ASN A 397 15.77 52.62 -30.42
N ALA A 398 15.02 51.80 -31.18
CA ALA A 398 14.96 51.85 -32.65
C ALA A 398 14.19 50.66 -33.26
N GLY A 399 13.41 50.92 -34.31
CA GLY A 399 12.92 49.91 -35.26
C GLY A 399 13.58 50.06 -36.64
N PRO A 400 12.93 49.64 -37.75
CA PRO A 400 12.95 48.24 -38.19
C PRO A 400 13.30 48.08 -39.70
N GLN A 401 13.57 46.85 -40.15
CA GLN A 401 13.51 46.38 -41.57
C GLN A 401 13.53 44.83 -41.56
N GLU A 402 12.61 44.10 -42.22
CA GLU A 402 12.58 43.76 -43.67
C GLU A 402 13.76 42.88 -44.14
N ALA A 403 13.63 41.83 -44.98
CA ALA A 403 12.48 41.10 -45.52
C ALA A 403 12.96 39.81 -46.25
N GLN A 404 12.02 38.94 -46.70
CA GLN A 404 12.13 37.93 -47.81
C GLN A 404 13.15 36.76 -47.62
N ALA A 405 12.89 35.47 -47.87
CA ALA A 405 12.02 34.69 -48.79
C ALA A 405 12.68 34.22 -50.12
N SER A 406 12.99 32.91 -50.22
CA SER A 406 13.09 32.11 -51.47
C SER A 406 13.41 30.63 -51.12
N ASN A 407 12.53 29.65 -51.36
CA ASN A 407 12.29 28.88 -52.60
C ASN A 407 13.34 27.80 -52.95
N GLY A 408 12.89 26.56 -53.21
CA GLY A 408 13.73 25.44 -53.67
C GLY A 408 12.99 24.09 -53.76
N PHE A 409 12.10 23.92 -54.74
CA PHE A 409 11.35 22.68 -55.01
C PHE A 409 12.04 21.78 -56.07
N HIS A 410 11.80 20.46 -56.05
CA HIS A 410 11.80 19.41 -57.13
C HIS A 410 12.32 18.06 -56.53
N GLY A 411 11.84 16.84 -56.84
CA GLY A 411 10.70 16.29 -57.59
C GLY A 411 10.82 14.74 -57.56
N VAL A 412 9.83 13.94 -57.12
CA VAL A 412 8.68 13.33 -57.86
C VAL A 412 8.95 11.99 -58.61
N ARG A 413 8.00 11.04 -58.44
CA ARG A 413 7.76 9.71 -59.08
C ARG A 413 8.50 8.46 -58.53
N ILE A 414 7.95 7.25 -58.28
CA ILE A 414 6.64 6.53 -58.38
C ILE A 414 6.72 5.22 -59.23
N LEU A 415 6.62 4.06 -58.53
CA LEU A 415 5.99 2.75 -58.91
C LEU A 415 6.54 1.95 -60.13
N PRO A 416 6.23 0.62 -60.34
CA PRO A 416 5.06 -0.16 -59.86
C PRO A 416 5.28 -1.63 -59.39
N GLU A 417 4.16 -2.36 -59.33
CA GLU A 417 3.84 -3.67 -58.69
C GLU A 417 4.27 -4.94 -59.47
N ALA A 418 4.15 -6.11 -58.82
CA ALA A 418 3.90 -7.41 -59.48
C ALA A 418 3.25 -8.45 -58.53
N GLN A 419 2.60 -9.46 -59.10
CA GLN A 419 1.84 -10.56 -58.44
C GLN A 419 2.66 -11.90 -58.55
N ASP A 420 2.23 -13.12 -58.18
CA ASP A 420 0.91 -13.74 -57.90
C ASP A 420 1.10 -15.09 -57.12
N GLN A 421 -0.01 -15.79 -56.80
CA GLN A 421 -0.16 -17.26 -56.57
C GLN A 421 0.02 -17.88 -55.16
N GLY A 422 -1.06 -18.59 -54.72
CA GLY A 422 -0.98 -19.78 -53.87
C GLY A 422 -0.99 -21.08 -54.72
N PRO A 423 -1.44 -22.27 -54.25
CA PRO A 423 -2.08 -22.59 -52.96
C PRO A 423 -1.44 -23.81 -52.23
N THR A 424 -1.96 -24.18 -51.04
CA THR A 424 -2.40 -25.55 -50.65
C THR A 424 -2.58 -25.70 -49.13
N SER A 425 -3.66 -26.37 -48.72
CA SER A 425 -3.86 -26.93 -47.37
C SER A 425 -3.37 -28.39 -47.32
N PRO A 426 -2.94 -28.92 -46.15
CA PRO A 426 -3.86 -29.85 -45.48
C PRO A 426 -3.78 -29.94 -43.93
N SER A 427 -4.84 -30.51 -43.36
CA SER A 427 -4.90 -31.36 -42.14
C SER A 427 -4.48 -30.82 -40.76
N SER A 428 -5.43 -30.83 -39.83
CA SER A 428 -5.27 -30.71 -38.38
C SER A 428 -5.09 -32.08 -37.70
N PRO A 429 -4.25 -32.17 -36.64
CA PRO A 429 -4.64 -32.85 -35.39
C PRO A 429 -4.00 -32.21 -34.13
N PRO A 430 -4.13 -32.78 -32.91
CA PRO A 430 -5.36 -32.95 -32.14
C PRO A 430 -5.33 -32.20 -30.78
N LYS A 431 -6.51 -32.00 -30.16
CA LYS A 431 -6.64 -31.36 -28.84
C LYS A 431 -6.36 -32.34 -27.67
N SER A 432 -5.14 -32.38 -27.13
CA SER A 432 -4.87 -32.99 -25.81
C SER A 432 -3.46 -32.72 -25.23
N ARG A 433 -3.21 -31.51 -24.67
CA ARG A 433 -1.97 -31.29 -23.87
C ARG A 433 -2.00 -30.20 -22.78
N ALA A 434 -3.18 -29.72 -22.36
CA ALA A 434 -3.30 -28.64 -21.38
C ALA A 434 -3.01 -29.06 -19.92
N THR A 435 -3.13 -30.34 -19.57
CA THR A 435 -3.16 -30.80 -18.17
C THR A 435 -1.78 -30.99 -17.51
N ASN A 436 -0.70 -31.13 -18.27
CA ASN A 436 0.64 -31.46 -17.73
C ASN A 436 1.55 -30.24 -17.52
N CYS A 437 1.07 -29.01 -17.75
CA CYS A 437 1.88 -27.79 -17.58
C CYS A 437 1.76 -27.18 -16.17
N ILE A 438 0.77 -27.62 -15.38
CA ILE A 438 0.46 -27.05 -14.06
C ILE A 438 1.42 -27.58 -12.98
N THR A 439 1.63 -28.89 -12.92
CA THR A 439 2.44 -29.57 -11.88
C THR A 439 3.94 -29.24 -11.92
N ASN A 440 4.50 -28.98 -13.11
CA ASN A 440 5.89 -28.54 -13.24
C ASN A 440 6.09 -27.11 -12.71
N ASN A 441 5.09 -26.24 -12.86
CA ASN A 441 5.13 -24.88 -12.31
C ASN A 441 5.05 -24.87 -10.78
N GLU A 442 4.25 -25.76 -10.17
CA GLU A 442 4.19 -25.90 -8.71
C GLU A 442 5.53 -26.37 -8.13
N THR A 443 6.18 -27.34 -8.78
CA THR A 443 7.49 -27.85 -8.36
C THR A 443 8.58 -26.78 -8.46
N LEU A 444 8.58 -25.98 -9.53
CA LEU A 444 9.52 -24.87 -9.71
C LEU A 444 9.27 -23.73 -8.71
N ASN A 445 8.00 -23.39 -8.46
CA ASN A 445 7.61 -22.43 -7.43
C ASN A 445 8.00 -22.88 -6.02
N HIS A 446 7.90 -24.19 -5.71
CA HIS A 446 8.35 -24.75 -4.44
C HIS A 446 9.88 -24.63 -4.28
N GLN A 447 10.65 -24.82 -5.34
CA GLN A 447 12.10 -24.63 -5.34
C GLN A 447 12.51 -23.15 -5.19
N LEU A 448 11.85 -22.22 -5.88
CA LEU A 448 12.06 -20.78 -5.74
C LEU A 448 11.70 -20.26 -4.34
N ARG A 449 10.61 -20.75 -3.72
CA ARG A 449 10.23 -20.38 -2.35
C ARG A 449 11.19 -20.96 -1.31
N ALA A 450 11.69 -22.17 -1.51
CA ALA A 450 12.76 -22.73 -0.68
C ALA A 450 14.05 -21.90 -0.78
N ALA A 451 14.40 -21.39 -1.97
CA ALA A 451 15.53 -20.49 -2.16
C ALA A 451 15.35 -19.13 -1.45
N SER A 452 14.15 -18.53 -1.50
CA SER A 452 13.84 -17.28 -0.78
C SER A 452 13.85 -17.44 0.74
N LEU A 453 13.35 -18.56 1.27
CA LEU A 453 13.50 -18.90 2.69
C LEU A 453 14.99 -19.04 3.07
N ALA A 454 15.76 -19.76 2.25
CA ALA A 454 17.18 -19.93 2.45
C ALA A 454 17.94 -18.59 2.41
N GLU A 455 17.55 -17.64 1.56
CA GLU A 455 18.13 -16.29 1.48
C GLU A 455 17.88 -15.48 2.76
N SER A 456 16.66 -15.49 3.29
CA SER A 456 16.31 -14.84 4.56
C SER A 456 17.07 -15.45 5.75
N SER A 457 17.18 -16.78 5.79
CA SER A 457 18.01 -17.49 6.77
C SER A 457 19.50 -17.19 6.59
N LEU A 458 20.02 -17.15 5.36
CA LEU A 458 21.42 -16.81 5.06
C LEU A 458 21.77 -15.39 5.47
N LYS A 459 20.87 -14.43 5.25
CA LYS A 459 21.04 -13.04 5.71
C LYS A 459 21.09 -12.97 7.24
N THR A 460 20.19 -13.69 7.92
CA THR A 460 20.19 -13.81 9.39
C THR A 460 21.49 -14.43 9.91
N ILE A 461 22.02 -15.47 9.26
CA ILE A 461 23.32 -16.09 9.59
C ILE A 461 24.48 -15.11 9.36
N LEU A 462 24.50 -14.38 8.25
CA LEU A 462 25.52 -13.38 7.91
C LEU A 462 25.54 -12.23 8.90
N ASP A 463 24.37 -11.73 9.30
CA ASP A 463 24.26 -10.64 10.26
C ASP A 463 24.64 -11.12 11.68
N GLN A 464 24.32 -12.37 12.06
CA GLN A 464 24.81 -12.98 13.31
C GLN A 464 26.33 -13.23 13.32
N LEU A 465 26.94 -13.61 12.20
CA LEU A 465 28.41 -13.73 12.07
C LEU A 465 29.13 -12.37 12.10
N ARG A 466 28.44 -11.28 11.75
CA ARG A 466 28.97 -9.91 11.75
C ARG A 466 28.78 -9.16 13.07
N SER A 467 27.71 -9.48 13.82
CA SER A 467 27.35 -8.82 15.08
C SER A 467 27.55 -9.68 16.34
N GLY A 468 27.84 -10.97 16.18
CA GLY A 468 28.07 -11.90 17.28
C GLY A 468 29.46 -11.76 17.92
N SER A 469 29.59 -12.26 19.15
CA SER A 469 30.90 -12.39 19.80
C SER A 469 31.80 -13.39 19.04
N GLN A 470 33.10 -13.32 19.30
CA GLN A 470 34.08 -14.16 18.62
C GLN A 470 33.84 -15.66 18.89
N ASP A 471 33.50 -16.02 20.13
CA ASP A 471 33.16 -17.41 20.50
C ASP A 471 31.86 -17.89 19.85
N ASN A 472 30.82 -17.05 19.81
CA ASN A 472 29.55 -17.38 19.13
C ASN A 472 29.77 -17.59 17.63
N SER A 473 30.64 -16.78 17.01
CA SER A 473 30.97 -16.89 15.58
C SER A 473 31.75 -18.17 15.27
N VAL A 474 32.65 -18.58 16.17
CA VAL A 474 33.40 -19.85 16.06
C VAL A 474 32.47 -21.05 16.21
N GLU A 475 31.55 -21.05 17.18
CA GLU A 475 30.55 -22.12 17.36
C GLU A 475 29.60 -22.21 16.15
N LEU A 476 29.15 -21.06 15.61
CA LEU A 476 28.32 -21.03 14.39
C LEU A 476 29.05 -21.66 13.20
N LEU A 477 30.32 -21.29 12.99
CA LEU A 477 31.17 -21.85 11.94
C LEU A 477 31.45 -23.35 12.15
N HIS A 478 31.55 -23.81 13.40
CA HIS A 478 31.76 -25.22 13.71
C HIS A 478 30.52 -26.06 13.34
N ARG A 479 29.31 -25.55 13.61
CA ARG A 479 28.06 -26.23 13.23
C ARG A 479 27.79 -26.20 11.73
N ILE A 480 28.09 -25.09 11.04
CA ILE A 480 28.05 -25.00 9.56
C ILE A 480 28.95 -26.08 8.93
N ARG A 481 30.09 -26.39 9.54
CA ARG A 481 31.02 -27.44 9.08
C ARG A 481 30.58 -28.88 9.40
N GLN A 482 29.65 -29.07 10.32
CA GLN A 482 29.14 -30.40 10.71
C GLN A 482 27.88 -30.81 9.93
N GLU A 483 27.11 -29.85 9.43
CA GLU A 483 25.80 -30.09 8.84
C GLU A 483 25.88 -30.47 7.34
N GLN A 484 25.35 -31.63 6.96
CA GLN A 484 25.61 -32.24 5.65
C GLN A 484 24.63 -31.82 4.52
N SER A 485 23.62 -30.98 4.81
CA SER A 485 22.65 -30.55 3.79
C SER A 485 22.16 -29.12 4.01
N VAL A 486 21.85 -28.42 2.90
CA VAL A 486 21.35 -27.04 2.93
C VAL A 486 20.02 -26.92 3.68
N ASN A 487 19.11 -27.89 3.51
CA ASN A 487 17.86 -27.93 4.27
C ASN A 487 18.09 -28.24 5.76
N GLY A 488 19.13 -29.01 6.10
CA GLY A 488 19.59 -29.21 7.49
C GLY A 488 20.07 -27.88 8.10
N LEU A 489 20.93 -27.15 7.39
CA LEU A 489 21.36 -25.80 7.80
C LEU A 489 20.16 -24.87 8.01
N VAL A 490 19.28 -24.72 7.02
CA VAL A 490 18.12 -23.81 7.11
C VAL A 490 17.24 -24.17 8.31
N LYS A 491 17.05 -25.47 8.59
CA LYS A 491 16.29 -25.92 9.77
C LYS A 491 17.02 -25.56 11.07
N THR A 492 18.29 -25.92 11.20
CA THR A 492 19.14 -25.63 12.38
C THR A 492 19.28 -24.13 12.67
N PHE A 493 19.22 -23.26 11.65
CA PHE A 493 19.27 -21.80 11.82
C PHE A 493 17.90 -21.11 11.87
N SER A 494 16.82 -21.80 11.49
CA SER A 494 15.44 -21.36 11.76
C SER A 494 15.04 -21.53 13.24
N ASP A 495 15.71 -22.43 13.97
CA ASP A 495 15.66 -22.50 15.43
C ASP A 495 16.44 -21.31 16.03
N ALA A 496 15.76 -20.17 16.18
CA ALA A 496 16.28 -18.90 16.72
C ALA A 496 16.68 -18.94 18.22
N SER A 497 16.84 -20.14 18.77
CA SER A 497 17.18 -20.46 20.16
C SER A 497 18.69 -20.46 20.44
N LEU A 498 19.55 -20.32 19.42
CA LEU A 498 21.02 -20.49 19.50
C LEU A 498 21.81 -19.34 20.18
N LEU A 499 21.18 -18.23 20.57
CA LEU A 499 21.85 -17.09 21.23
C LEU A 499 21.42 -16.84 22.69
N LEU A 500 20.83 -17.85 23.34
CA LEU A 500 20.55 -17.85 24.77
C LEU A 500 21.17 -19.14 25.35
N PRO A 501 21.89 -19.09 26.49
CA PRO A 501 22.73 -20.22 26.96
C PRO A 501 21.94 -21.53 27.11
N PRO A 502 22.52 -22.70 26.83
CA PRO A 502 21.79 -23.97 26.85
C PRO A 502 21.19 -24.22 28.24
N ALA A 503 19.91 -24.60 28.28
CA ALA A 503 19.30 -25.08 29.51
C ALA A 503 19.98 -26.39 29.93
N PRO A 504 20.24 -26.63 31.24
CA PRO A 504 20.54 -27.98 31.71
C PRO A 504 19.38 -28.92 31.36
N PRO A 505 19.64 -30.22 31.12
CA PRO A 505 18.59 -31.16 30.76
C PRO A 505 17.49 -31.18 31.84
N PRO A 506 16.21 -31.32 31.45
CA PRO A 506 15.12 -31.33 32.42
C PRO A 506 15.31 -32.47 33.41
N SER A 507 15.07 -32.19 34.69
CA SER A 507 15.20 -33.17 35.78
C SER A 507 14.17 -34.30 35.72
N ASP A 508 13.20 -34.23 34.80
CA ASP A 508 12.22 -35.27 34.54
C ASP A 508 11.84 -35.28 33.03
N PRO A 509 12.12 -36.38 32.29
CA PRO A 509 11.78 -36.48 30.87
C PRO A 509 10.29 -36.71 30.59
N HIS A 510 9.43 -36.85 31.61
CA HIS A 510 8.02 -37.21 31.42
C HIS A 510 7.03 -36.05 31.29
N ASN A 511 7.46 -34.78 31.41
CA ASN A 511 6.53 -33.65 31.56
C ASN A 511 6.50 -32.63 30.39
N SER A 512 6.87 -33.05 29.17
CA SER A 512 6.69 -32.24 27.95
C SER A 512 5.60 -32.82 27.05
N PRO A 513 4.37 -32.26 27.04
CA PRO A 513 3.30 -32.71 26.15
C PRO A 513 3.53 -32.19 24.72
N THR A 514 4.45 -32.83 23.98
CA THR A 514 4.66 -32.57 22.55
C THR A 514 3.60 -33.25 21.69
N LEU A 515 2.33 -32.88 21.90
CA LEU A 515 1.29 -33.10 20.90
C LEU A 515 1.53 -32.12 19.73
N PRO A 516 1.62 -32.59 18.47
CA PRO A 516 1.80 -31.69 17.34
C PRO A 516 0.60 -30.75 17.22
N PHE A 517 0.86 -29.46 16.93
CA PHE A 517 -0.19 -28.48 16.74
C PHE A 517 -1.15 -28.92 15.62
N LYS A 518 -2.43 -29.05 15.97
CA LYS A 518 -3.47 -29.54 15.06
C LYS A 518 -3.93 -28.38 14.17
N ILE A 519 -3.20 -28.16 13.07
CA ILE A 519 -3.54 -27.13 12.08
C ILE A 519 -4.83 -27.53 11.36
N PRO A 520 -5.85 -26.64 11.28
CA PRO A 520 -7.08 -26.93 10.55
C PRO A 520 -6.83 -27.19 9.06
N ILE A 521 -7.30 -28.33 8.56
CA ILE A 521 -7.26 -28.66 7.13
C ILE A 521 -8.55 -28.14 6.46
N PRO A 522 -8.47 -27.37 5.36
CA PRO A 522 -9.63 -27.03 4.53
C PRO A 522 -10.00 -28.20 3.60
N LEU A 523 -11.28 -28.36 3.29
CA LEU A 523 -11.76 -29.36 2.33
C LEU A 523 -11.30 -28.99 0.91
N SER A 524 -10.82 -29.98 0.14
CA SER A 524 -10.39 -29.79 -1.24
C SER A 524 -11.59 -29.58 -2.18
N ILE A 525 -11.44 -28.64 -3.12
CA ILE A 525 -12.51 -28.17 -4.03
C ILE A 525 -12.87 -29.20 -5.12
N GLU A 526 -12.05 -30.25 -5.31
CA GLU A 526 -12.09 -31.17 -6.45
C GLU A 526 -13.37 -32.02 -6.59
N THR A 527 -14.25 -32.07 -5.59
CA THR A 527 -15.45 -32.95 -5.59
C THR A 527 -16.78 -32.25 -5.85
N VAL A 528 -16.81 -30.93 -6.06
CA VAL A 528 -18.04 -30.19 -6.41
C VAL A 528 -18.10 -29.96 -7.93
N SER A 529 -18.50 -30.99 -8.68
CA SER A 529 -18.60 -30.96 -10.16
C SER A 529 -19.71 -30.07 -10.71
N SER A 530 -20.57 -29.54 -9.85
CA SER A 530 -21.55 -28.49 -10.17
C SER A 530 -21.21 -27.25 -9.34
N ASN A 531 -20.41 -26.34 -9.88
CA ASN A 531 -20.25 -25.01 -9.29
C ASN A 531 -21.61 -24.30 -9.38
N PRO A 532 -22.38 -24.11 -8.27
CA PRO A 532 -23.71 -23.53 -8.35
C PRO A 532 -23.67 -22.06 -8.79
N TRP A 533 -22.48 -21.46 -8.65
CA TRP A 533 -22.16 -20.06 -8.86
C TRP A 533 -21.66 -19.75 -10.29
N THR A 534 -21.91 -20.63 -11.26
CA THR A 534 -21.69 -20.36 -12.70
C THR A 534 -22.96 -19.94 -13.44
N SER A 535 -24.13 -19.87 -12.78
CA SER A 535 -25.24 -19.08 -13.31
C SER A 535 -24.89 -17.59 -13.25
N SER A 536 -25.40 -16.82 -14.20
CA SER A 536 -25.17 -15.37 -14.32
C SER A 536 -25.84 -14.51 -13.23
N ASP A 537 -26.34 -15.13 -12.16
CA ASP A 537 -26.97 -14.45 -11.02
C ASP A 537 -25.91 -14.24 -9.93
N GLY A 538 -25.27 -13.08 -9.99
CA GLY A 538 -24.06 -12.78 -9.22
C GLY A 538 -24.25 -12.74 -7.70
N LEU A 539 -23.19 -13.16 -6.98
CA LEU A 539 -23.09 -13.01 -5.53
C LEU A 539 -23.17 -11.53 -5.12
N GLU A 540 -23.99 -11.24 -4.09
CA GLU A 540 -24.08 -9.97 -3.36
C GLU A 540 -24.55 -8.71 -4.13
N ALA A 541 -24.89 -8.82 -5.43
CA ALA A 541 -25.66 -7.79 -6.14
C ALA A 541 -27.18 -8.09 -6.06
N LYS A 542 -27.90 -7.31 -5.23
CA LYS A 542 -29.38 -7.25 -5.10
C LYS A 542 -30.06 -8.37 -4.28
N HIS A 543 -29.83 -8.39 -2.97
CA HIS A 543 -30.94 -8.55 -2.01
C HIS A 543 -30.84 -7.43 -0.98
N VAL A 544 -31.86 -6.57 -0.96
CA VAL A 544 -32.01 -5.51 0.03
C VAL A 544 -32.48 -6.16 1.33
N LEU A 545 -31.68 -6.05 2.40
CA LEU A 545 -31.98 -6.62 3.71
C LEU A 545 -33.06 -5.79 4.41
N PRO A 546 -34.00 -6.40 5.15
CA PRO A 546 -35.03 -5.66 5.88
C PRO A 546 -34.47 -5.17 7.23
N VAL A 547 -33.65 -4.13 7.20
CA VAL A 547 -32.96 -3.50 8.35
C VAL A 547 -33.81 -2.40 8.98
N SER A 548 -34.63 -1.70 8.20
CA SER A 548 -35.50 -0.57 8.56
C SER A 548 -36.42 -0.87 9.74
N GLN A 549 -36.91 -2.10 9.85
CA GLN A 549 -37.71 -2.57 11.00
C GLN A 549 -36.94 -2.57 12.34
N TRP A 550 -35.60 -2.61 12.31
CA TRP A 550 -34.71 -2.68 13.48
C TRP A 550 -34.24 -1.31 14.00
N THR A 551 -34.30 -0.26 13.19
CA THR A 551 -33.95 1.12 13.57
C THR A 551 -35.18 2.04 13.54
N THR A 552 -35.04 3.29 14.00
CA THR A 552 -36.04 4.36 13.83
C THR A 552 -35.52 5.51 12.97
N LEU A 553 -34.23 5.50 12.62
CA LEU A 553 -33.53 6.63 12.01
C LEU A 553 -33.58 6.66 10.48
N SER A 554 -33.84 5.52 9.82
CA SER A 554 -33.99 5.46 8.37
C SER A 554 -34.96 4.36 7.96
N THR A 555 -35.68 4.61 6.86
CA THR A 555 -36.55 3.65 6.17
C THR A 555 -35.95 3.13 4.86
N ASP A 556 -34.77 3.62 4.45
CA ASP A 556 -34.08 3.13 3.25
C ASP A 556 -33.25 1.88 3.56
N ASP A 557 -33.86 0.72 3.32
CA ASP A 557 -33.19 -0.57 3.44
C ASP A 557 -31.99 -0.74 2.50
N SER A 558 -31.88 0.00 1.40
CA SER A 558 -30.73 -0.07 0.49
C SER A 558 -29.48 0.55 1.16
N TYR A 559 -29.64 1.75 1.73
CA TYR A 559 -28.61 2.41 2.53
C TYR A 559 -28.24 1.59 3.77
N LEU A 560 -29.22 1.06 4.51
CA LEU A 560 -28.95 0.25 5.69
C LEU A 560 -28.27 -1.10 5.35
N THR A 561 -28.59 -1.69 4.20
CA THR A 561 -27.88 -2.88 3.67
C THR A 561 -26.43 -2.54 3.31
N HIS A 562 -26.17 -1.37 2.72
CA HIS A 562 -24.82 -0.90 2.43
C HIS A 562 -23.96 -0.77 3.70
N LEU A 563 -24.54 -0.21 4.78
CA LEU A 563 -23.88 -0.15 6.09
C LEU A 563 -23.56 -1.54 6.65
N LEU A 564 -24.53 -2.47 6.68
CA LEU A 564 -24.28 -3.84 7.14
C LEU A 564 -23.20 -4.56 6.34
N ASN A 565 -23.16 -4.37 5.02
CA ASN A 565 -22.14 -4.97 4.15
C ASN A 565 -20.75 -4.36 4.38
N LEU A 566 -20.65 -3.04 4.65
CA LEU A 566 -19.40 -2.41 5.08
C LEU A 566 -18.87 -3.05 6.37
N PHE A 567 -19.74 -3.24 7.37
CA PHE A 567 -19.36 -3.88 8.63
C PHE A 567 -18.86 -5.31 8.41
N PHE A 568 -19.64 -6.19 7.77
CA PHE A 568 -19.24 -7.59 7.60
C PHE A 568 -18.07 -7.82 6.64
N ALA A 569 -17.76 -6.85 5.75
CA ALA A 569 -16.59 -6.92 4.90
C ALA A 569 -15.29 -6.53 5.62
N TRP A 570 -15.35 -5.67 6.65
CA TRP A 570 -14.14 -5.09 7.26
C TRP A 570 -13.95 -5.39 8.76
N ASP A 571 -14.98 -5.85 9.49
CA ASP A 571 -14.82 -6.29 10.88
C ASP A 571 -13.97 -7.56 10.97
N HIS A 572 -12.73 -7.34 11.41
CA HIS A 572 -11.80 -8.39 11.84
C HIS A 572 -11.36 -8.18 13.30
N THR A 573 -11.90 -7.13 13.94
CA THR A 573 -11.56 -6.75 15.31
C THR A 573 -12.34 -7.57 16.31
N LEU A 574 -13.62 -7.90 16.07
CA LEU A 574 -14.45 -8.69 16.99
C LEU A 574 -14.10 -10.18 17.06
N SER A 575 -13.02 -10.64 16.42
CA SER A 575 -12.58 -12.05 16.43
C SER A 575 -13.72 -13.02 16.10
N HIS A 576 -14.52 -12.68 15.08
CA HIS A 576 -15.66 -13.47 14.61
C HIS A 576 -16.84 -13.62 15.59
N ALA A 577 -16.94 -12.80 16.64
CA ALA A 577 -18.02 -12.86 17.63
C ALA A 577 -19.44 -12.53 17.12
N ILE A 578 -19.60 -12.17 15.83
CA ILE A 578 -20.91 -11.98 15.17
C ILE A 578 -20.98 -12.81 13.87
N PRO A 579 -21.25 -14.13 13.95
CA PRO A 579 -21.38 -14.96 12.76
C PRO A 579 -22.63 -14.59 11.94
N ARG A 580 -22.45 -14.31 10.64
CA ARG A 580 -23.53 -14.04 9.68
C ARG A 580 -24.56 -15.17 9.62
N SER A 581 -24.12 -16.43 9.77
CA SER A 581 -24.95 -17.63 9.84
C SER A 581 -25.94 -17.63 11.02
N GLY A 582 -25.64 -16.93 12.12
CA GLY A 582 -26.56 -16.74 13.24
C GLY A 582 -27.38 -15.45 13.15
N PHE A 583 -26.73 -14.37 12.72
CA PHE A 583 -27.29 -13.02 12.67
C PHE A 583 -28.34 -12.85 11.56
N LEU A 584 -28.03 -13.22 10.31
CA LEU A 584 -28.90 -12.96 9.16
C LEU A 584 -30.28 -13.65 9.26
N PRO A 585 -30.40 -14.94 9.67
CA PRO A 585 -31.72 -15.55 9.84
C PRO A 585 -32.59 -14.82 10.87
N CYS A 586 -31.97 -14.31 11.95
CA CYS A 586 -32.66 -13.52 12.96
C CYS A 586 -33.07 -12.13 12.42
N LEU A 587 -32.21 -11.47 11.62
CA LEU A 587 -32.48 -10.20 10.97
C LEU A 587 -33.70 -10.28 10.04
N TYR A 588 -33.78 -11.34 9.22
CA TYR A 588 -34.91 -11.61 8.32
C TYR A 588 -36.22 -11.89 9.06
N ALA A 589 -36.18 -12.59 10.20
CA ALA A 589 -37.37 -12.88 11.01
C ALA A 589 -37.99 -11.63 11.66
N GLY A 590 -37.23 -10.54 11.79
CA GLY A 590 -37.69 -9.26 12.30
C GLY A 590 -37.82 -9.19 13.83
N PRO A 591 -37.92 -7.97 14.39
CA PRO A 591 -37.80 -7.73 15.83
C PRO A 591 -39.03 -8.21 16.63
N LYS A 592 -40.15 -8.53 15.98
CA LYS A 592 -41.37 -9.04 16.63
C LYS A 592 -41.28 -10.53 16.98
N VAL A 593 -40.52 -11.31 16.22
CA VAL A 593 -40.32 -12.75 16.46
C VAL A 593 -39.28 -12.96 17.57
N GLY A 594 -38.25 -12.10 17.61
CA GLY A 594 -37.15 -12.16 18.58
C GLY A 594 -36.11 -13.22 18.20
N GLY A 595 -34.88 -12.79 17.96
CA GLY A 595 -33.76 -13.67 17.61
C GLY A 595 -32.80 -13.89 18.77
N LYS A 596 -32.20 -15.09 18.87
CA LYS A 596 -31.14 -15.38 19.85
C LYS A 596 -29.87 -14.56 19.60
N PHE A 597 -29.63 -14.18 18.34
CA PHE A 597 -28.40 -13.55 17.85
C PHE A 597 -28.66 -12.21 17.13
N CYS A 598 -29.82 -11.57 17.34
CA CYS A 598 -30.13 -10.24 16.80
C CYS A 598 -31.10 -9.50 17.72
N SER A 599 -30.75 -8.27 18.11
CA SER A 599 -31.62 -7.32 18.83
C SER A 599 -31.57 -5.94 18.16
N LYS A 600 -32.50 -5.05 18.52
CA LYS A 600 -32.47 -3.69 17.97
C LYS A 600 -31.23 -2.94 18.45
N PHE A 601 -30.81 -3.14 19.70
CA PHE A 601 -29.55 -2.60 20.22
C PHE A 601 -28.35 -3.06 19.36
N LEU A 602 -28.21 -4.37 19.12
CA LEU A 602 -27.11 -4.90 18.29
C LEU A 602 -27.11 -4.30 16.88
N VAL A 603 -28.26 -4.22 16.21
CA VAL A 603 -28.33 -3.66 14.84
C VAL A 603 -27.93 -2.19 14.83
N ASN A 604 -28.42 -1.35 15.75
CA ASN A 604 -28.05 0.07 15.77
C ASN A 604 -26.58 0.28 16.16
N SER A 605 -26.01 -0.55 17.05
CA SER A 605 -24.56 -0.57 17.31
C SER A 605 -23.77 -0.90 16.05
N ILE A 606 -24.17 -1.91 15.28
CA ILE A 606 -23.51 -2.27 14.00
C ILE A 606 -23.60 -1.10 13.01
N LEU A 607 -24.76 -0.47 12.87
CA LEU A 607 -24.95 0.67 11.96
C LEU A 607 -24.09 1.88 12.37
N ALA A 608 -23.93 2.15 13.67
CA ALA A 608 -23.01 3.17 14.17
C ALA A 608 -21.55 2.86 13.79
N THR A 609 -21.09 1.64 14.09
CA THR A 609 -19.73 1.18 13.77
C THR A 609 -19.48 1.13 12.25
N SER A 610 -20.51 0.86 11.44
CA SER A 610 -20.42 0.84 9.97
C SER A 610 -19.94 2.18 9.38
N HIS A 611 -20.28 3.31 10.03
CA HIS A 611 -19.83 4.64 9.59
C HIS A 611 -18.31 4.83 9.72
N LEU A 612 -17.63 4.06 10.58
CA LEU A 612 -16.16 4.03 10.62
C LEU A 612 -15.57 3.56 9.30
N PHE A 613 -16.28 2.75 8.50
CA PHE A 613 -15.75 2.18 7.25
C PHE A 613 -16.08 2.99 5.98
N MET A 614 -16.94 4.02 6.09
CA MET A 614 -17.42 4.80 4.94
C MET A 614 -16.39 5.78 4.36
N SER A 615 -15.45 6.26 5.18
CA SER A 615 -14.65 7.47 4.94
C SER A 615 -13.48 7.34 3.93
N GLN A 616 -13.67 6.60 2.84
CA GLN A 616 -12.67 6.49 1.77
C GLN A 616 -12.76 7.69 0.80
N GLY A 617 -11.84 8.65 0.94
CA GLY A 617 -11.56 9.67 -0.07
C GLY A 617 -12.53 10.86 -0.11
N GLU A 618 -13.23 11.15 0.98
CA GLU A 618 -14.20 12.25 1.07
C GLU A 618 -13.61 13.48 1.80
N SER A 619 -14.16 14.68 1.53
CA SER A 619 -13.64 15.94 2.07
C SER A 619 -13.89 16.08 3.58
N SER A 620 -13.10 16.94 4.25
CA SER A 620 -13.17 17.18 5.70
C SER A 620 -14.58 17.50 6.22
N HIS A 621 -15.39 18.25 5.45
CA HIS A 621 -16.77 18.56 5.85
C HIS A 621 -17.68 17.31 5.83
N LYS A 622 -17.51 16.44 4.83
CA LYS A 622 -18.30 15.20 4.74
C LYS A 622 -17.90 14.19 5.82
N CYS A 623 -16.64 14.23 6.28
CA CYS A 623 -16.22 13.46 7.46
C CYS A 623 -16.91 13.89 8.76
N GLU A 624 -17.24 15.17 8.93
CA GLU A 624 -18.03 15.64 10.08
C GLU A 624 -19.48 15.18 9.98
N GLU A 625 -20.09 15.27 8.81
CA GLU A 625 -21.45 14.77 8.54
C GLU A 625 -21.58 13.25 8.79
N LEU A 626 -20.63 12.45 8.29
CA LEU A 626 -20.57 11.01 8.55
C LEU A 626 -20.40 10.68 10.04
N ARG A 627 -19.59 11.47 10.76
CA ARG A 627 -19.42 11.34 12.21
C ARG A 627 -20.72 11.67 12.95
N SER A 628 -21.45 12.69 12.53
CA SER A 628 -22.79 13.01 13.07
C SER A 628 -23.81 11.90 12.80
N SER A 629 -23.84 11.33 11.58
CA SER A 629 -24.73 10.20 11.26
C SER A 629 -24.43 8.96 12.10
N GLY A 630 -23.15 8.59 12.24
CA GLY A 630 -22.71 7.50 13.11
C GLY A 630 -23.10 7.74 14.58
N ALA A 631 -22.99 8.97 15.06
CA ALA A 631 -23.38 9.35 16.42
C ALA A 631 -24.89 9.19 16.65
N MET A 632 -25.75 9.51 15.68
CA MET A 632 -27.19 9.28 15.80
C MET A 632 -27.53 7.80 16.01
N PHE A 633 -26.89 6.89 15.28
CA PHE A 633 -27.07 5.44 15.49
C PHE A 633 -26.54 4.97 16.86
N ALA A 634 -25.43 5.54 17.34
CA ALA A 634 -24.90 5.26 18.67
C ALA A 634 -25.83 5.77 19.79
N ASP A 635 -26.39 6.97 19.65
CA ASP A 635 -27.39 7.55 20.57
C ASP A 635 -28.65 6.68 20.63
N GLU A 636 -29.17 6.23 19.48
CA GLU A 636 -30.33 5.34 19.40
C GLU A 636 -30.04 3.95 20.01
N ALA A 637 -28.82 3.42 19.85
CA ALA A 637 -28.38 2.21 20.55
C ALA A 637 -28.31 2.43 22.07
N ARG A 638 -27.70 3.53 22.55
CA ARG A 638 -27.65 3.87 23.99
C ARG A 638 -29.04 4.04 24.59
N ARG A 639 -30.01 4.61 23.85
CA ARG A 639 -31.42 4.72 24.27
C ARG A 639 -32.10 3.35 24.44
N MET A 640 -31.73 2.34 23.65
CA MET A 640 -32.27 0.98 23.76
C MET A 640 -31.66 0.18 24.92
N LEU A 641 -30.40 0.49 25.29
CA LEU A 641 -29.62 -0.26 26.28
C LEU A 641 -30.30 -0.32 27.67
N GLU A 642 -31.00 0.74 28.10
CA GLU A 642 -31.76 0.75 29.37
C GLU A 642 -32.86 -0.33 29.43
N GLY A 643 -33.46 -0.64 28.28
CA GLY A 643 -34.47 -1.69 28.17
C GLY A 643 -33.85 -3.09 28.15
N GLU A 644 -32.80 -3.29 27.33
CA GLU A 644 -32.17 -4.61 27.16
C GLU A 644 -31.37 -5.05 28.40
N ARG A 645 -30.78 -4.13 29.19
CA ARG A 645 -30.08 -4.43 30.47
C ARG A 645 -30.85 -5.31 31.45
N LYS A 646 -32.19 -5.31 31.39
CA LYS A 646 -33.06 -6.11 32.28
C LYS A 646 -33.05 -7.61 31.96
N ARG A 647 -32.48 -8.03 30.82
CA ARG A 647 -32.44 -9.43 30.36
C ARG A 647 -31.08 -9.72 29.69
N PRO A 648 -30.11 -10.29 30.44
CA PRO A 648 -28.85 -10.78 29.87
C PRO A 648 -29.11 -11.69 28.67
N SER A 649 -28.44 -11.42 27.55
CA SER A 649 -28.61 -12.15 26.29
C SER A 649 -27.35 -12.04 25.43
N VAL A 650 -27.18 -12.99 24.51
CA VAL A 650 -26.00 -13.02 23.61
C VAL A 650 -26.00 -11.81 22.68
N SER A 651 -27.16 -11.38 22.19
CA SER A 651 -27.27 -10.16 21.37
C SER A 651 -26.95 -8.87 22.14
N LEU A 652 -27.31 -8.78 23.43
CA LEU A 652 -26.89 -7.68 24.31
C LEU A 652 -25.36 -7.69 24.50
N LEU A 653 -24.76 -8.86 24.73
CA LEU A 653 -23.31 -9.02 24.86
C LEU A 653 -22.58 -8.56 23.58
N GLN A 654 -23.04 -9.00 22.41
CA GLN A 654 -22.51 -8.60 21.11
C GLN A 654 -22.68 -7.09 20.88
N GLY A 655 -23.84 -6.53 21.20
CA GLY A 655 -24.12 -5.10 21.00
C GLY A 655 -23.25 -4.19 21.86
N LEU A 656 -22.93 -4.62 23.09
CA LEU A 656 -22.01 -3.93 23.99
C LEU A 656 -20.58 -3.90 23.43
N LEU A 657 -20.11 -5.01 22.84
CA LEU A 657 -18.80 -5.07 22.17
C LEU A 657 -18.73 -4.16 20.94
N VAL A 658 -19.75 -4.19 20.08
CA VAL A 658 -19.79 -3.37 18.86
C VAL A 658 -19.81 -1.88 19.21
N LEU A 659 -20.64 -1.48 20.18
CA LEU A 659 -20.72 -0.08 20.63
C LEU A 659 -19.45 0.34 21.36
N TRP A 660 -18.80 -0.57 22.10
CA TRP A 660 -17.49 -0.31 22.69
C TRP A 660 -16.42 0.00 21.62
N ILE A 661 -16.39 -0.74 20.51
CA ILE A 661 -15.51 -0.44 19.35
C ILE A 661 -15.80 0.95 18.79
N TYR A 662 -17.08 1.33 18.68
CA TYR A 662 -17.46 2.67 18.23
C TYR A 662 -16.87 3.76 19.15
N GLU A 663 -17.14 3.69 20.46
CA GLU A 663 -16.71 4.75 21.40
C GLU A 663 -15.18 4.85 21.56
N ILE A 664 -14.47 3.70 21.56
CA ILE A 664 -13.01 3.69 21.75
C ILE A 664 -12.26 4.28 20.55
N ASN A 665 -12.82 4.17 19.34
CA ASN A 665 -12.27 4.77 18.12
C ASN A 665 -12.38 6.31 18.10
N TYR A 666 -13.50 6.85 18.62
CA TYR A 666 -13.70 8.30 18.75
C TYR A 666 -13.05 8.92 19.99
N GLY A 667 -12.67 8.09 20.97
CA GLY A 667 -11.80 8.49 22.09
C GLY A 667 -12.53 8.92 23.37
N VAL A 668 -13.83 8.61 23.50
CA VAL A 668 -14.63 8.89 24.71
C VAL A 668 -14.34 7.83 25.78
N LYS A 669 -13.15 7.93 26.41
CA LYS A 669 -12.60 6.90 27.31
C LYS A 669 -13.56 6.47 28.45
N ALA A 670 -14.30 7.41 29.03
CA ALA A 670 -15.20 7.13 30.15
C ALA A 670 -16.39 6.24 29.74
N GLU A 671 -17.02 6.56 28.61
CA GLU A 671 -18.18 5.80 28.09
C GLU A 671 -17.76 4.42 27.59
N ALA A 672 -16.63 4.35 26.88
CA ALA A 672 -16.03 3.08 26.47
C ALA A 672 -15.74 2.17 27.69
N GLN A 673 -15.14 2.69 28.77
CA GLN A 673 -14.91 1.88 29.97
C GLN A 673 -16.22 1.35 30.58
N VAL A 674 -17.25 2.19 30.66
CA VAL A 674 -18.58 1.81 31.21
C VAL A 674 -19.27 0.74 30.37
N LEU A 675 -19.13 0.76 29.04
CA LEU A 675 -19.62 -0.31 28.15
C LEU A 675 -18.83 -1.62 28.34
N LEU A 676 -17.51 -1.54 28.50
CA LEU A 676 -16.65 -2.70 28.68
C LEU A 676 -16.90 -3.42 30.03
N GLU A 677 -17.12 -2.67 31.12
CA GLU A 677 -17.51 -3.26 32.41
C GLU A 677 -18.89 -3.93 32.35
N GLN A 678 -19.85 -3.33 31.64
CA GLN A 678 -21.16 -3.95 31.39
C GLN A 678 -21.03 -5.24 30.56
N PHE A 679 -20.16 -5.25 29.55
CA PHE A 679 -19.88 -6.45 28.76
C PHE A 679 -19.40 -7.61 29.65
N TYR A 680 -18.44 -7.38 30.57
CA TYR A 680 -18.00 -8.42 31.50
C TYR A 680 -19.12 -8.88 32.45
N SER A 681 -19.92 -7.96 32.98
CA SER A 681 -21.06 -8.30 33.85
C SER A 681 -22.12 -9.14 33.13
N ILE A 682 -22.43 -8.84 31.86
CA ILE A 682 -23.34 -9.67 31.05
C ILE A 682 -22.71 -11.01 30.68
N HIS A 683 -21.41 -11.07 30.39
CA HIS A 683 -20.69 -12.31 30.14
C HIS A 683 -20.76 -13.26 31.34
N GLU A 684 -20.52 -12.75 32.55
CA GLU A 684 -20.63 -13.49 33.82
C GLU A 684 -22.07 -13.93 34.10
N ALA A 685 -23.05 -13.02 33.94
CA ALA A 685 -24.47 -13.33 34.15
C ALA A 685 -25.03 -14.39 33.19
N LEU A 686 -24.40 -14.57 32.01
CA LEU A 686 -24.72 -15.63 31.05
C LEU A 686 -23.97 -16.95 31.31
N GLY A 687 -22.99 -16.98 32.23
CA GLY A 687 -22.23 -18.19 32.59
C GLY A 687 -21.40 -18.78 31.43
N LEU A 688 -20.99 -17.98 30.44
CA LEU A 688 -20.47 -18.50 29.16
C LEU A 688 -19.16 -19.28 29.27
N SER A 689 -18.27 -18.93 30.22
CA SER A 689 -17.03 -19.70 30.46
C SER A 689 -17.33 -21.10 31.02
N ASP A 690 -18.38 -21.26 31.82
CA ASP A 690 -18.77 -22.52 32.46
C ASP A 690 -19.70 -23.39 31.63
N LEU A 691 -20.21 -22.86 30.50
CA LEU A 691 -21.17 -23.54 29.64
C LEU A 691 -20.57 -24.80 28.99
N ALA A 692 -20.93 -25.96 29.50
CA ALA A 692 -20.64 -27.23 28.85
C ALA A 692 -21.64 -27.50 27.70
N MET A 693 -21.14 -27.99 26.56
CA MET A 693 -22.03 -28.52 25.51
C MET A 693 -22.77 -29.76 26.02
N PRO A 694 -24.06 -29.94 25.70
CA PRO A 694 -24.72 -31.23 25.86
C PRO A 694 -23.90 -32.31 25.15
N ALA A 695 -23.67 -33.44 25.82
CA ALA A 695 -23.07 -34.59 25.16
C ALA A 695 -23.94 -34.95 23.94
N ALA A 696 -23.32 -35.05 22.76
CA ALA A 696 -24.04 -35.38 21.53
C ALA A 696 -24.72 -36.74 21.70
N SER A 697 -26.05 -36.74 21.88
CA SER A 697 -26.81 -37.96 21.96
C SER A 697 -26.71 -38.69 20.62
N HIS A 698 -26.37 -39.97 20.64
CA HIS A 698 -26.22 -40.80 19.43
C HIS A 698 -27.54 -41.08 18.69
N ALA A 699 -28.57 -40.26 18.90
CA ALA A 699 -29.84 -40.31 18.20
C ALA A 699 -29.68 -39.68 16.81
N ILE A 700 -29.35 -40.52 15.82
CA ILE A 700 -29.43 -40.16 14.40
C ILE A 700 -30.92 -40.06 14.03
N SER A 701 -31.54 -38.91 14.30
CA SER A 701 -32.82 -38.52 13.72
C SER A 701 -32.59 -37.39 12.71
N ASN A 702 -32.94 -37.64 11.45
CA ASN A 702 -32.87 -36.65 10.36
C ASN A 702 -34.00 -35.60 10.44
N ASP A 703 -34.41 -35.20 11.64
CA ASP A 703 -35.41 -34.16 11.81
C ASP A 703 -34.79 -32.77 11.64
N SER A 704 -35.56 -31.88 11.01
CA SER A 704 -35.24 -30.48 10.80
C SER A 704 -35.04 -29.71 12.13
N SER A 705 -35.69 -30.14 13.22
CA SER A 705 -35.57 -29.50 14.53
C SER A 705 -34.22 -29.78 15.21
N THR A 706 -33.75 -31.03 15.20
CA THR A 706 -32.45 -31.43 15.75
C THR A 706 -31.30 -30.83 14.96
N LEU A 707 -31.39 -30.79 13.62
CA LEU A 707 -30.37 -30.16 12.78
C LEU A 707 -30.19 -28.66 13.13
N ARG A 708 -31.29 -27.90 13.21
CA ARG A 708 -31.25 -26.47 13.59
C ARG A 708 -30.64 -26.27 14.97
N SER A 709 -30.98 -27.12 15.94
CA SER A 709 -30.41 -27.04 17.28
C SER A 709 -28.89 -27.29 17.30
N MET A 710 -28.38 -28.16 16.42
CA MET A 710 -26.93 -28.38 16.26
C MET A 710 -26.23 -27.18 15.60
N GLU A 711 -26.83 -26.58 14.57
CA GLU A 711 -26.28 -25.41 13.88
C GLU A 711 -26.25 -24.18 14.81
N GLU A 712 -27.32 -23.92 15.59
CA GLU A 712 -27.33 -22.90 16.64
C GLU A 712 -26.24 -23.15 17.71
N GLY A 713 -25.99 -24.40 18.08
CA GLY A 713 -24.91 -24.78 19.01
C GLY A 713 -23.51 -24.47 18.48
N GLN A 714 -23.29 -24.62 17.17
CA GLN A 714 -22.04 -24.21 16.52
C GLN A 714 -21.88 -22.69 16.44
N VAL A 715 -22.96 -21.96 16.15
CA VAL A 715 -22.97 -20.49 16.21
C VAL A 715 -22.62 -20.00 17.63
N LEU A 716 -23.27 -20.55 18.66
CA LEU A 716 -23.00 -20.18 20.05
C LEU A 716 -21.55 -20.51 20.45
N SER A 717 -21.04 -21.68 20.07
CA SER A 717 -19.64 -22.06 20.27
C SER A 717 -18.68 -21.07 19.61
N CYS A 718 -18.96 -20.65 18.37
CA CYS A 718 -18.20 -19.65 17.63
C CYS A 718 -18.17 -18.29 18.37
N ILE A 719 -19.33 -17.83 18.87
CA ILE A 719 -19.44 -16.57 19.62
C ILE A 719 -18.65 -16.63 20.93
N VAL A 720 -18.79 -17.70 21.73
CA VAL A 720 -18.10 -17.86 23.01
C VAL A 720 -16.57 -17.89 22.83
N TRP A 721 -16.08 -18.63 21.82
CA TRP A 721 -14.66 -18.68 21.50
C TRP A 721 -14.14 -17.37 20.88
N GLY A 722 -14.91 -16.71 20.03
CA GLY A 722 -14.56 -15.40 19.47
C GLY A 722 -14.45 -14.30 20.54
N VAL A 723 -15.37 -14.30 21.51
CA VAL A 723 -15.31 -13.44 22.71
C VAL A 723 -14.02 -13.67 23.51
N PHE A 724 -13.61 -14.93 23.72
CA PHE A 724 -12.35 -15.26 24.37
C PHE A 724 -11.12 -14.80 23.56
N CYS A 725 -11.17 -14.88 22.23
CA CYS A 725 -10.10 -14.37 21.35
C CYS A 725 -9.99 -12.85 21.40
N LEU A 726 -11.12 -12.13 21.40
CA LEU A 726 -11.17 -10.68 21.60
C LEU A 726 -10.61 -10.28 22.97
N GLU A 727 -10.92 -11.01 24.04
CA GLU A 727 -10.34 -10.74 25.36
C GLU A 727 -8.81 -10.90 25.37
N GLY A 728 -8.27 -11.86 24.62
CA GLY A 728 -6.82 -11.99 24.41
C GLY A 728 -6.23 -10.73 23.74
N LYS A 729 -6.87 -10.22 22.68
CA LYS A 729 -6.50 -8.95 22.04
C LYS A 729 -6.53 -7.77 23.04
N LEU A 730 -7.59 -7.66 23.85
CA LEU A 730 -7.72 -6.60 24.88
C LEU A 730 -6.66 -6.70 25.98
N SER A 731 -6.33 -7.92 26.43
CA SER A 731 -5.25 -8.19 27.39
C SER A 731 -3.90 -7.70 26.88
N LEU A 732 -3.57 -7.98 25.61
CA LEU A 732 -2.32 -7.54 24.98
C LEU A 732 -2.22 -6.00 24.89
N THR A 733 -3.29 -5.30 24.51
CA THR A 733 -3.23 -3.83 24.38
C THR A 733 -3.15 -3.13 25.73
N SER A 734 -4.00 -3.52 26.67
CA SER A 734 -4.05 -2.91 28.02
C SER A 734 -3.04 -3.48 29.02
N SER A 735 -2.21 -4.45 28.62
CA SER A 735 -1.14 -5.06 29.43
C SER A 735 -1.61 -5.62 30.78
N ARG A 736 -2.83 -6.17 30.79
CA ARG A 736 -3.48 -6.76 31.98
C ARG A 736 -3.75 -8.25 31.77
N PRO A 737 -3.93 -9.05 32.83
CA PRO A 737 -4.43 -10.42 32.69
C PRO A 737 -5.79 -10.47 31.99
N MET A 738 -6.07 -11.58 31.30
CA MET A 738 -7.40 -11.87 30.77
C MET A 738 -8.43 -12.00 31.91
N ARG A 739 -9.58 -11.34 31.76
CA ARG A 739 -10.72 -11.36 32.68
C ARG A 739 -11.72 -12.48 32.38
N ILE A 740 -11.71 -13.00 31.15
CA ILE A 740 -12.52 -14.14 30.73
C ILE A 740 -11.66 -15.39 30.77
N ALA A 741 -12.02 -16.33 31.64
CA ALA A 741 -11.38 -17.63 31.74
C ALA A 741 -11.67 -18.49 30.51
N LYS A 742 -10.74 -19.41 30.19
CA LYS A 742 -10.87 -20.39 29.10
C LYS A 742 -12.27 -21.04 29.05
N PRO A 743 -12.98 -20.98 27.90
CA PRO A 743 -14.26 -21.66 27.77
C PRO A 743 -14.15 -23.17 28.00
N LYS A 744 -15.01 -23.73 28.86
CA LYS A 744 -15.21 -25.18 28.98
C LYS A 744 -15.96 -25.78 27.79
N MET A 745 -16.63 -24.91 27.01
CA MET A 745 -17.36 -25.27 25.80
C MET A 745 -16.40 -25.79 24.71
N ALA A 746 -16.68 -26.96 24.14
CA ALA A 746 -15.91 -27.46 23.00
C ALA A 746 -16.06 -26.54 21.77
N LYS A 747 -15.02 -26.48 20.92
CA LYS A 747 -15.03 -25.80 19.61
C LYS A 747 -15.87 -26.61 18.62
N ALA A 748 -17.20 -26.51 18.71
CA ALA A 748 -18.14 -27.38 17.98
C ALA A 748 -18.04 -27.26 16.45
N PHE A 749 -17.43 -26.18 15.96
CA PHE A 749 -17.11 -25.90 14.57
C PHE A 749 -15.75 -26.47 14.09
N GLU A 750 -14.99 -27.18 14.95
CA GLU A 750 -13.65 -27.68 14.63
C GLU A 750 -13.66 -28.71 13.49
N ASN A 751 -14.64 -29.62 13.41
CA ASN A 751 -14.67 -30.65 12.38
C ASN A 751 -15.16 -30.09 11.03
N ALA A 752 -14.28 -30.07 10.02
CA ALA A 752 -14.56 -29.55 8.68
C ALA A 752 -15.80 -30.18 8.00
N TYR A 753 -16.06 -31.47 8.25
CA TYR A 753 -17.17 -32.19 7.61
C TYR A 753 -18.55 -31.89 8.22
N THR A 754 -18.58 -31.40 9.47
CA THR A 754 -19.83 -31.09 10.20
C THR A 754 -20.01 -29.60 10.49
N SER A 755 -18.97 -28.79 10.26
CA SER A 755 -18.95 -27.36 10.55
C SER A 755 -19.85 -26.59 9.58
N ILE A 756 -20.75 -25.76 10.10
CA ILE A 756 -21.58 -24.88 9.27
C ILE A 756 -20.72 -23.92 8.44
N PHE A 757 -19.63 -23.41 9.01
CA PHE A 757 -18.72 -22.44 8.39
C PHE A 757 -17.82 -23.04 7.31
N ALA A 758 -17.77 -24.37 7.18
CA ALA A 758 -17.02 -25.06 6.13
C ALA A 758 -17.85 -25.34 4.87
N LYS A 759 -19.16 -25.04 4.88
CA LYS A 759 -20.07 -25.24 3.74
C LYS A 759 -19.93 -24.07 2.76
N PRO A 760 -19.77 -24.28 1.43
CA PRO A 760 -19.79 -23.20 0.43
C PRO A 760 -21.07 -22.37 0.36
N SER A 761 -22.15 -22.83 1.01
CA SER A 761 -23.42 -22.10 1.17
C SER A 761 -23.47 -21.17 2.38
N ALA A 762 -22.47 -21.22 3.28
CA ALA A 762 -22.42 -20.36 4.45
C ALA A 762 -21.98 -18.94 4.05
N PRO A 763 -22.62 -17.88 4.55
CA PRO A 763 -22.23 -16.50 4.22
C PRO A 763 -20.78 -16.22 4.60
N GLU A 764 -20.23 -16.87 5.64
CA GLU A 764 -18.82 -16.74 6.03
C GLU A 764 -17.80 -17.36 5.08
N TYR A 765 -18.19 -18.28 4.19
CA TYR A 765 -17.23 -19.08 3.40
C TYR A 765 -16.44 -18.24 2.39
N PHE A 766 -17.11 -17.24 1.79
CA PHE A 766 -16.52 -16.29 0.88
C PHE A 766 -16.37 -14.91 1.52
N TRP A 767 -15.33 -14.20 1.08
CA TRP A 767 -15.06 -12.80 1.42
C TRP A 767 -14.72 -12.02 0.16
N SER A 768 -15.23 -10.79 0.11
CA SER A 768 -15.04 -9.80 -0.94
C SER A 768 -14.73 -8.46 -0.25
N PRO A 769 -13.78 -7.64 -0.74
CA PRO A 769 -13.68 -6.26 -0.30
C PRO A 769 -14.96 -5.50 -0.72
N TYR A 770 -15.48 -4.65 0.16
CA TYR A 770 -16.71 -3.88 -0.10
C TYR A 770 -16.43 -2.37 0.09
N PRO A 771 -17.00 -1.44 -0.70
CA PRO A 771 -17.98 -1.64 -1.78
C PRO A 771 -17.37 -1.97 -3.17
N ARG A 772 -16.05 -2.17 -3.28
CA ARG A 772 -15.37 -2.42 -4.56
C ARG A 772 -15.70 -3.82 -5.09
N GLN A 773 -16.48 -3.90 -6.17
CA GLN A 773 -16.81 -5.17 -6.81
C GLN A 773 -15.54 -5.89 -7.29
N SER A 774 -15.28 -7.07 -6.72
CA SER A 774 -14.20 -7.96 -7.15
C SER A 774 -14.61 -9.41 -6.90
N ALA A 775 -13.94 -10.36 -7.54
CA ALA A 775 -14.31 -11.77 -7.44
C ALA A 775 -14.20 -12.27 -5.98
N PRO A 776 -15.25 -12.90 -5.42
CA PRO A 776 -15.23 -13.43 -4.06
C PRO A 776 -14.14 -14.49 -3.89
N ARG A 777 -13.42 -14.42 -2.77
CA ARG A 777 -12.28 -15.30 -2.43
C ARG A 777 -12.63 -16.13 -1.21
N GLN A 778 -11.97 -17.27 -1.03
CA GLN A 778 -12.15 -18.08 0.17
C GLN A 778 -11.68 -17.28 1.40
N SER A 779 -12.55 -17.15 2.40
CA SER A 779 -12.26 -16.34 3.60
C SER A 779 -11.34 -17.04 4.61
N PHE A 780 -11.30 -18.39 4.55
CA PHE A 780 -10.71 -19.27 5.57
C PHE A 780 -11.26 -19.00 7.00
N PHE A 781 -12.50 -18.54 7.12
CA PHE A 781 -13.13 -18.12 8.38
C PHE A 781 -12.96 -19.16 9.50
N ARG A 782 -13.28 -20.44 9.23
CA ARG A 782 -13.16 -21.54 10.20
C ARG A 782 -11.69 -21.76 10.59
N GLU A 783 -10.80 -21.77 9.62
CA GLU A 783 -9.38 -22.05 9.84
C GLU A 783 -8.72 -20.92 10.65
N ILE A 784 -9.07 -19.66 10.37
CA ILE A 784 -8.56 -18.48 11.05
C ILE A 784 -9.07 -18.39 12.49
N ILE A 785 -10.38 -18.52 12.75
CA ILE A 785 -10.90 -18.48 14.14
C ILE A 785 -10.31 -19.63 14.99
N LEU A 786 -10.08 -20.81 14.41
CA LEU A 786 -9.42 -21.92 15.13
C LEU A 786 -7.97 -21.60 15.51
N LEU A 787 -7.25 -20.83 14.68
CA LEU A 787 -5.90 -20.34 14.98
C LEU A 787 -5.93 -19.17 15.98
N GLU A 788 -6.87 -18.23 15.87
CA GLU A 788 -7.09 -17.18 16.88
C GLU A 788 -7.37 -17.83 18.25
N CYS A 789 -8.15 -18.90 18.31
CA CYS A 789 -8.40 -19.63 19.55
C CYS A 789 -7.12 -20.25 20.14
N GLN A 790 -6.25 -20.84 19.32
CA GLN A 790 -4.97 -21.39 19.78
C GLN A 790 -4.05 -20.28 20.32
N LEU A 791 -4.01 -19.14 19.65
CA LEU A 791 -3.25 -17.98 20.09
C LEU A 791 -3.82 -17.40 21.40
N ALA A 792 -5.15 -17.30 21.53
CA ALA A 792 -5.82 -16.85 22.74
C ALA A 792 -5.59 -17.80 23.93
N GLU A 793 -5.56 -19.12 23.70
CA GLU A 793 -5.17 -20.10 24.72
C GLU A 793 -3.73 -19.88 25.21
N MET A 794 -2.79 -19.54 24.32
CA MET A 794 -1.42 -19.18 24.70
C MET A 794 -1.34 -17.81 25.41
N ILE A 795 -2.12 -16.81 25.00
CA ILE A 795 -2.20 -15.50 25.68
C ILE A 795 -2.76 -15.67 27.10
N HIS A 796 -3.72 -16.57 27.30
CA HIS A 796 -4.28 -16.89 28.62
C HIS A 796 -3.28 -17.62 29.51
N GLU A 797 -2.61 -18.67 29.00
CA GLU A 797 -1.53 -19.37 29.71
C GLU A 797 -0.42 -18.39 30.14
N PHE A 798 -0.04 -17.47 29.26
CA PHE A 798 0.90 -16.40 29.60
C PHE A 798 0.33 -15.44 30.67
N SER A 799 -0.93 -15.04 30.55
CA SER A 799 -1.59 -14.17 31.53
C SER A 799 -1.64 -14.77 32.94
N GLU A 800 -1.76 -16.09 33.06
CA GLU A 800 -1.75 -16.81 34.34
C GLU A 800 -0.34 -16.96 34.91
N ILE A 801 0.64 -17.36 34.09
CA ILE A 801 2.03 -17.60 34.53
C ILE A 801 2.76 -16.28 34.84
N PHE A 802 2.46 -15.21 34.08
CA PHE A 802 3.22 -13.96 34.07
C PHE A 802 2.36 -12.75 34.50
N ALA A 803 1.35 -12.97 35.35
CA ALA A 803 0.50 -11.91 35.90
C ALA A 803 1.34 -10.76 36.51
N PRO A 804 1.02 -9.48 36.25
CA PRO A 804 1.98 -8.41 36.39
C PRO A 804 2.22 -7.98 37.85
N THR A 805 3.31 -8.48 38.45
CA THR A 805 4.00 -7.79 39.54
C THR A 805 4.68 -6.53 39.01
N TYR A 806 3.92 -5.42 38.95
CA TYR A 806 4.37 -4.11 38.43
C TYR A 806 5.62 -3.51 39.12
N SER A 807 6.11 -4.12 40.20
CA SER A 807 7.29 -3.68 40.95
C SER A 807 8.06 -4.83 41.62
N GLY A 808 8.07 -6.02 41.02
CA GLY A 808 8.75 -7.20 41.58
C GLY A 808 9.52 -8.02 40.52
N PRO A 809 10.40 -8.94 40.94
CA PRO A 809 11.02 -9.88 40.01
C PRO A 809 9.95 -10.74 39.31
N PRO A 810 10.22 -11.26 38.09
CA PRO A 810 9.35 -12.21 37.42
C PRO A 810 8.97 -13.40 38.31
N ALA A 811 7.68 -13.75 38.35
CA ALA A 811 7.19 -14.92 39.10
C ALA A 811 7.69 -16.26 38.50
N SER A 812 7.86 -16.27 37.18
CA SER A 812 8.42 -17.34 36.36
C SER A 812 9.95 -17.33 36.33
N SER A 813 10.58 -18.46 36.05
CA SER A 813 12.00 -18.48 35.63
C SER A 813 12.19 -17.97 34.20
N TYR A 814 13.42 -17.55 33.90
CA TYR A 814 13.87 -17.19 32.56
C TYR A 814 13.73 -18.37 31.57
N ASN A 815 14.02 -19.60 32.03
CA ASN A 815 13.97 -20.80 31.20
C ASN A 815 12.54 -21.16 30.79
N GLU A 816 11.56 -21.02 31.69
CA GLU A 816 10.13 -21.22 31.38
C GLU A 816 9.64 -20.17 30.37
N THR A 817 10.00 -18.89 30.60
CA THR A 817 9.66 -17.79 29.67
C THR A 817 10.24 -18.03 28.27
N ARG A 818 11.48 -18.49 28.18
CA ARG A 818 12.12 -18.85 26.92
C ARG A 818 11.47 -20.07 26.26
N ALA A 819 11.16 -21.12 27.03
CA ALA A 819 10.48 -22.31 26.50
C ALA A 819 9.09 -21.95 25.92
N PHE A 820 8.40 -21.00 26.55
CA PHE A 820 7.17 -20.40 26.02
C PHE A 820 7.44 -19.67 24.69
N TYR A 821 8.46 -18.81 24.63
CA TYR A 821 8.87 -18.10 23.41
C TYR A 821 9.18 -19.07 22.24
N ASP A 822 10.01 -20.08 22.49
CA ASP A 822 10.39 -21.09 21.49
C ASP A 822 9.18 -21.95 21.04
N ARG A 823 8.17 -22.13 21.90
CA ARG A 823 6.90 -22.79 21.54
C ARG A 823 6.00 -21.87 20.68
N LEU A 824 5.92 -20.59 21.01
CA LEU A 824 5.16 -19.59 20.26
C LEU A 824 5.75 -19.39 18.85
N LEU A 825 7.08 -19.29 18.71
CA LEU A 825 7.73 -19.22 17.40
C LEU A 825 7.40 -20.44 16.52
N ARG A 826 7.49 -21.65 17.07
CA ARG A 826 7.13 -22.89 16.33
C ARG A 826 5.68 -22.88 15.88
N TRP A 827 4.75 -22.41 16.72
CA TRP A 827 3.34 -22.24 16.34
C TRP A 827 3.19 -21.26 15.17
N GLY A 828 3.84 -20.09 15.21
CA GLY A 828 3.76 -19.09 14.16
C GLY A 828 4.28 -19.60 12.81
N THR A 829 5.46 -20.23 12.80
CA THR A 829 6.01 -20.87 11.58
C THR A 829 5.04 -21.89 10.98
N HIS A 830 4.41 -22.72 11.81
CA HIS A 830 3.42 -23.70 11.36
C HIS A 830 2.14 -23.06 10.83
N ALA A 831 1.63 -21.99 11.47
CA ALA A 831 0.46 -21.27 11.00
C ALA A 831 0.71 -20.59 9.65
N SER A 832 1.80 -19.81 9.51
CA SER A 832 2.10 -19.03 8.30
C SER A 832 2.36 -19.92 7.07
N GLN A 833 3.08 -21.03 7.23
CA GLN A 833 3.36 -21.99 6.13
C GLN A 833 2.10 -22.46 5.39
N ARG A 834 0.94 -22.54 6.05
CA ARG A 834 -0.28 -23.07 5.43
C ARG A 834 -0.96 -22.11 4.45
N PHE A 835 -0.90 -20.80 4.70
CA PHE A 835 -1.59 -19.80 3.88
C PHE A 835 -0.70 -19.24 2.76
N HIS A 836 0.63 -19.28 2.94
CA HIS A 836 1.61 -18.78 1.97
C HIS A 836 1.68 -19.55 0.63
N THR A 837 0.74 -20.45 0.34
CA THR A 837 0.69 -21.16 -0.95
C THR A 837 0.13 -20.30 -2.09
N ASN A 838 -0.83 -19.38 -1.82
CA ASN A 838 -1.72 -18.82 -2.86
C ASN A 838 -1.66 -17.29 -3.09
N GLY A 839 -0.64 -16.58 -2.58
CA GLY A 839 -0.22 -15.27 -3.11
C GLY A 839 -0.98 -14.01 -2.68
N ILE A 840 -2.26 -14.06 -2.27
CA ILE A 840 -2.96 -12.90 -1.64
C ILE A 840 -3.83 -13.39 -0.48
N PHE A 841 -3.60 -12.83 0.70
CA PHE A 841 -4.27 -13.22 1.95
C PHE A 841 -5.55 -12.40 2.20
N PRO A 842 -6.57 -12.96 2.88
CA PRO A 842 -7.67 -12.15 3.41
C PRO A 842 -7.17 -11.25 4.56
N PRO A 843 -7.75 -10.05 4.75
CA PRO A 843 -7.46 -9.15 5.87
C PRO A 843 -7.35 -9.81 7.25
N SER A 844 -8.23 -10.75 7.56
CA SER A 844 -8.28 -11.48 8.83
C SER A 844 -6.99 -12.25 9.14
N PHE A 845 -6.25 -12.70 8.12
CA PHE A 845 -4.96 -13.35 8.30
C PHE A 845 -3.87 -12.36 8.73
N LEU A 846 -3.83 -11.15 8.16
CA LEU A 846 -2.90 -10.10 8.58
C LEU A 846 -3.18 -9.63 10.02
N PHE A 847 -4.44 -9.65 10.46
CA PHE A 847 -4.83 -9.38 11.84
C PHE A 847 -4.35 -10.49 12.80
N LEU A 848 -4.41 -11.76 12.38
CA LEU A 848 -3.86 -12.89 13.14
C LEU A 848 -2.34 -12.75 13.30
N GLU A 849 -1.60 -12.49 12.21
CA GLU A 849 -0.14 -12.28 12.26
C GLU A 849 0.24 -11.06 13.12
N THR A 850 -0.51 -9.97 13.02
CA THR A 850 -0.32 -8.78 13.87
C THR A 850 -0.53 -9.10 15.36
N THR A 851 -1.56 -9.90 15.69
CA THR A 851 -1.84 -10.32 17.07
C THR A 851 -0.75 -11.25 17.60
N TYR A 852 -0.22 -12.12 16.75
CA TYR A 852 0.90 -13.01 17.05
C TYR A 852 2.20 -12.24 17.34
N ASP A 853 2.60 -11.28 16.50
CA ASP A 853 3.78 -10.44 16.76
C ASP A 853 3.57 -9.59 18.03
N MET A 854 2.36 -9.06 18.29
CA MET A 854 2.05 -8.36 19.54
C MET A 854 2.22 -9.26 20.77
N MET A 855 1.89 -10.55 20.68
CA MET A 855 2.14 -11.51 21.74
C MET A 855 3.64 -11.75 21.95
N LEU A 856 4.42 -11.90 20.88
CA LEU A 856 5.88 -12.00 20.94
C LEU A 856 6.53 -10.78 21.59
N LEU A 857 6.03 -9.56 21.31
CA LEU A 857 6.48 -8.34 21.99
C LEU A 857 6.29 -8.40 23.51
N LYS A 858 5.20 -9.00 24.02
CA LYS A 858 4.99 -9.18 25.48
C LYS A 858 5.95 -10.20 26.09
N VAL A 859 6.16 -11.34 25.42
CA VAL A 859 7.10 -12.37 25.88
C VAL A 859 8.53 -11.79 25.92
N LEU A 860 8.93 -11.02 24.92
CA LEU A 860 10.24 -10.37 24.86
C LEU A 860 10.39 -9.22 25.87
N ASP A 861 9.34 -8.44 26.12
CA ASP A 861 9.34 -7.44 27.20
C ASP A 861 9.53 -8.11 28.57
N HIS A 862 8.85 -9.23 28.83
CA HIS A 862 9.03 -10.00 30.06
C HIS A 862 10.44 -10.61 30.18
N LEU A 863 10.97 -11.18 29.09
CA LEU A 863 12.36 -11.68 29.04
C LEU A 863 13.39 -10.58 29.34
N SER A 864 13.15 -9.32 28.95
CA SER A 864 14.05 -8.20 29.24
C SER A 864 14.10 -7.79 30.72
N ARG A 865 13.15 -8.23 31.56
CA ARG A 865 13.10 -7.90 33.00
C ARG A 865 13.98 -8.78 33.88
N PHE A 866 14.54 -9.86 33.35
CA PHE A 866 15.47 -10.72 34.08
C PHE A 866 16.87 -10.06 34.18
N PRO A 867 17.63 -10.30 35.27
CA PRO A 867 19.01 -9.83 35.39
C PRO A 867 19.93 -10.66 34.46
N LEU A 868 20.06 -10.23 33.21
CA LEU A 868 20.78 -10.91 32.14
C LEU A 868 22.10 -10.22 31.81
N HIS A 869 23.02 -10.94 31.16
CA HIS A 869 24.23 -10.35 30.58
C HIS A 869 23.86 -9.33 29.50
N ASN A 870 24.67 -8.27 29.34
CA ASN A 870 24.38 -7.17 28.43
C ASN A 870 24.09 -7.63 26.98
N ASP A 871 24.85 -8.60 26.47
CA ASP A 871 24.68 -9.11 25.10
C ASP A 871 23.36 -9.88 24.93
N THR A 872 22.96 -10.66 25.94
CA THR A 872 21.67 -11.36 25.99
C THR A 872 20.53 -10.35 26.01
N HIS A 873 20.65 -9.29 26.80
CA HIS A 873 19.67 -8.21 26.88
C HIS A 873 19.55 -7.46 25.54
N LYS A 874 20.68 -7.09 24.91
CA LYS A 874 20.71 -6.50 23.56
C LYS A 874 20.09 -7.41 22.50
N SER A 875 20.32 -8.72 22.56
CA SER A 875 19.72 -9.72 21.66
C SER A 875 18.18 -9.77 21.78
N ILE A 876 17.66 -9.78 23.02
CA ILE A 876 16.21 -9.72 23.29
C ILE A 876 15.60 -8.42 22.76
N LEU A 877 16.26 -7.28 23.01
CA LEU A 877 15.82 -6.00 22.49
C LEU A 877 15.82 -5.98 20.95
N SER A 878 16.89 -6.43 20.29
CA SER A 878 16.98 -6.50 18.83
C SER A 878 15.84 -7.33 18.23
N LYS A 879 15.56 -8.52 18.77
CA LYS A 879 14.40 -9.35 18.38
C LYS A 879 13.08 -8.59 18.54
N ARG A 880 12.90 -7.87 19.65
CA ARG A 880 11.70 -7.07 19.94
C ARG A 880 11.50 -5.94 18.92
N ALA A 881 12.57 -5.25 18.50
CA ALA A 881 12.49 -4.27 17.42
C ALA A 881 12.20 -4.91 16.05
N SER A 882 12.72 -6.11 15.76
CA SER A 882 12.40 -6.86 14.54
C SER A 882 10.92 -7.22 14.45
N HIS A 883 10.30 -7.70 15.53
CA HIS A 883 8.84 -7.93 15.58
C HIS A 883 8.04 -6.61 15.48
N GLY A 884 8.54 -5.51 16.05
CA GLY A 884 7.96 -4.18 15.83
C GLY A 884 7.99 -3.77 14.35
N ALA A 885 9.13 -3.96 13.67
CA ALA A 885 9.24 -3.70 12.24
C ALA A 885 8.34 -4.63 11.38
N SER A 886 8.17 -5.90 11.79
CA SER A 886 7.24 -6.85 11.18
C SER A 886 5.80 -6.34 11.22
N ILE A 887 5.29 -5.96 12.40
CA ILE A 887 3.95 -5.36 12.55
C ILE A 887 3.81 -4.14 11.64
N ILE A 888 4.76 -3.21 11.66
CA ILE A 888 4.71 -1.98 10.84
C ILE A 888 4.67 -2.32 9.34
N SER A 889 5.43 -3.33 8.90
CA SER A 889 5.40 -3.83 7.53
C SER A 889 4.04 -4.44 7.18
N ASN A 890 3.47 -5.28 8.06
CA ASN A 890 2.16 -5.90 7.84
C ASN A 890 1.03 -4.86 7.80
N LEU A 891 1.09 -3.83 8.65
CA LEU A 891 0.17 -2.69 8.60
C LEU A 891 0.34 -1.84 7.32
N TRP A 892 1.55 -1.74 6.78
CA TRP A 892 1.80 -1.07 5.50
C TRP A 892 1.29 -1.87 4.31
N VAL A 893 1.50 -3.20 4.31
CA VAL A 893 0.91 -4.11 3.33
C VAL A 893 -0.62 -4.05 3.40
N TYR A 894 -1.20 -4.07 4.61
CA TYR A 894 -2.64 -3.88 4.81
C TYR A 894 -3.13 -2.56 4.20
N ARG A 895 -2.45 -1.44 4.50
CA ARG A 895 -2.73 -0.12 3.90
C ARG A 895 -2.69 -0.17 2.38
N ALA A 896 -1.66 -0.78 1.81
CA ALA A 896 -1.49 -0.86 0.36
C ALA A 896 -2.64 -1.67 -0.25
N THR A 897 -2.85 -2.92 0.19
CA THR A 897 -3.80 -3.88 -0.40
C THR A 897 -5.27 -3.52 -0.16
N PHE A 898 -5.62 -2.95 1.00
CA PHE A 898 -7.02 -2.76 1.42
C PHE A 898 -7.42 -1.30 1.70
N GLY A 899 -6.44 -0.38 1.70
CA GLY A 899 -6.59 0.98 2.21
C GLY A 899 -6.43 1.06 3.73
N LEU A 900 -6.28 2.27 4.26
CA LEU A 900 -6.41 2.50 5.70
C LEU A 900 -7.88 2.36 6.09
N ARG A 901 -8.23 1.23 6.71
CA ARG A 901 -9.52 1.02 7.37
C ARG A 901 -9.42 1.45 8.83
N HIS A 902 -10.48 2.06 9.34
CA HIS A 902 -10.46 2.89 10.54
C HIS A 902 -10.64 2.02 11.79
N GLU A 903 -9.59 1.24 12.10
CA GLU A 903 -9.62 0.19 13.10
C GLU A 903 -8.74 0.49 14.32
N PHE A 904 -9.37 0.52 15.49
CA PHE A 904 -8.71 0.72 16.79
C PHE A 904 -7.54 -0.25 16.98
N TRP A 905 -7.73 -1.52 16.63
CA TRP A 905 -6.71 -2.57 16.77
C TRP A 905 -5.40 -2.19 16.07
N LEU A 906 -5.48 -1.68 14.84
CA LEU A 906 -4.32 -1.30 14.05
C LEU A 906 -3.60 -0.09 14.65
N THR A 907 -4.32 0.85 15.27
CA THR A 907 -3.69 2.00 15.96
C THR A 907 -2.88 1.55 17.17
N GLN A 908 -3.38 0.59 17.96
CA GLN A 908 -2.69 0.07 19.13
C GLN A 908 -1.51 -0.84 18.75
N ALA A 909 -1.69 -1.69 17.74
CA ALA A 909 -0.60 -2.50 17.18
C ALA A 909 0.55 -1.61 16.68
N CYS A 910 0.22 -0.55 15.94
CA CYS A 910 1.19 0.43 15.44
C CYS A 910 1.93 1.15 16.58
N LEU A 911 1.22 1.58 17.63
CA LEU A 911 1.82 2.21 18.81
C LEU A 911 2.77 1.26 19.55
N ALA A 912 2.35 0.02 19.80
CA ALA A 912 3.15 -1.00 20.48
C ALA A 912 4.42 -1.35 19.67
N ALA A 913 4.27 -1.54 18.37
CA ALA A 913 5.36 -1.81 17.43
C ALA A 913 6.36 -0.65 17.34
N THR A 914 5.87 0.58 17.25
CA THR A 914 6.72 1.79 17.22
C THR A 914 7.50 1.94 18.52
N THR A 915 6.85 1.69 19.66
CA THR A 915 7.49 1.72 20.98
C THR A 915 8.58 0.64 21.09
N ALA A 916 8.35 -0.57 20.55
CA ALA A 916 9.34 -1.63 20.49
C ALA A 916 10.57 -1.28 19.62
N VAL A 917 10.41 -0.42 18.62
CA VAL A 917 11.49 0.03 17.73
C VAL A 917 12.26 1.22 18.31
N ILE A 918 11.58 2.23 18.88
CA ILE A 918 12.20 3.49 19.34
C ILE A 918 13.33 3.28 20.34
N PHE A 919 13.21 2.31 21.24
CA PHE A 919 14.22 2.05 22.27
C PHE A 919 15.53 1.45 21.74
N ASN A 920 15.60 1.05 20.47
CA ASN A 920 16.80 0.47 19.84
C ASN A 920 17.39 1.30 18.70
N LEU A 921 16.89 2.52 18.45
CA LEU A 921 17.36 3.34 17.33
C LEU A 921 18.85 3.70 17.44
N SER A 922 19.37 3.88 18.67
CA SER A 922 20.80 4.10 18.93
C SER A 922 21.69 2.94 18.46
N ASP A 923 21.24 1.69 18.61
CA ASP A 923 21.99 0.49 18.21
C ASP A 923 21.72 0.12 16.72
N THR A 924 20.57 0.51 16.15
CA THR A 924 20.20 0.21 14.75
C THR A 924 19.49 1.40 14.06
N PRO A 925 20.22 2.41 13.56
CA PRO A 925 19.64 3.64 13.00
C PRO A 925 18.75 3.44 11.76
N SER A 926 18.90 2.33 11.03
CA SER A 926 18.08 2.00 9.85
C SER A 926 16.60 1.78 10.18
N LEU A 927 16.27 1.47 11.44
CA LEU A 927 14.91 1.29 11.93
C LEU A 927 14.14 2.61 12.09
N SER A 928 14.80 3.77 11.99
CA SER A 928 14.15 5.09 11.94
C SER A 928 13.09 5.16 10.83
N LYS A 929 13.33 4.48 9.70
CA LYS A 929 12.36 4.32 8.61
C LYS A 929 11.05 3.67 9.06
N SER A 930 11.10 2.62 9.87
CA SER A 930 9.91 1.94 10.39
C SER A 930 9.09 2.88 11.29
N VAL A 931 9.73 3.70 12.11
CA VAL A 931 9.03 4.71 12.93
C VAL A 931 8.37 5.78 12.06
N VAL A 932 9.02 6.24 10.98
CA VAL A 932 8.40 7.18 10.02
C VAL A 932 7.19 6.56 9.34
N ILE A 933 7.30 5.32 8.86
CA ILE A 933 6.20 4.56 8.25
C ILE A 933 5.02 4.42 9.22
N ALA A 934 5.29 4.07 10.48
CA ALA A 934 4.28 4.01 11.53
C ALA A 934 3.59 5.36 11.80
N CYS A 935 4.36 6.45 11.81
CA CYS A 935 3.82 7.80 11.94
C CYS A 935 2.97 8.20 10.73
N GLN A 936 3.34 7.79 9.51
CA GLN A 936 2.53 8.01 8.30
C GLN A 936 1.21 7.24 8.36
N LEU A 937 1.24 5.97 8.78
CA LEU A 937 0.05 5.15 8.99
C LEU A 937 -0.91 5.81 9.99
N LEU A 938 -0.42 6.18 11.17
CA LEU A 938 -1.22 6.83 12.20
C LEU A 938 -1.70 8.22 11.78
N TYR A 939 -0.91 8.98 11.01
CA TYR A 939 -1.34 10.28 10.48
C TYR A 939 -2.46 10.14 9.44
N GLY A 940 -2.43 9.10 8.60
CA GLY A 940 -3.54 8.80 7.70
C GLY A 940 -4.81 8.38 8.45
N ILE A 941 -4.69 7.48 9.43
CA ILE A 941 -5.85 7.06 10.25
C ILE A 941 -6.41 8.24 11.06
N GLY A 942 -5.53 9.11 11.56
CA GLY A 942 -5.83 10.28 12.39
C GLY A 942 -6.59 11.41 11.70
N GLU A 943 -6.83 11.32 10.40
CA GLU A 943 -7.77 12.23 9.72
C GLU A 943 -9.21 11.98 10.15
N PHE A 944 -9.54 10.72 10.42
CA PHE A 944 -10.90 10.26 10.71
C PHE A 944 -11.06 9.89 12.19
N LEU A 945 -10.05 9.22 12.76
CA LEU A 945 -10.04 8.70 14.13
C LEU A 945 -9.16 9.50 15.09
N PRO A 946 -9.73 10.23 16.07
CA PRO A 946 -8.96 10.97 17.06
C PRO A 946 -7.93 10.14 17.83
N VAL A 947 -8.18 8.84 18.07
CA VAL A 947 -7.27 7.96 18.81
C VAL A 947 -5.89 7.82 18.14
N ALA A 948 -5.81 7.82 16.80
CA ALA A 948 -4.52 7.72 16.11
C ALA A 948 -3.68 9.01 16.24
N ASN A 949 -4.31 10.18 16.34
CA ASN A 949 -3.63 11.43 16.68
C ASN A 949 -3.08 11.39 18.11
N GLN A 950 -3.78 10.74 19.05
CA GLN A 950 -3.27 10.52 20.41
C GLN A 950 -2.03 9.59 20.40
N CYS A 951 -2.08 8.49 19.63
CA CYS A 951 -0.92 7.60 19.44
C CYS A 951 0.32 8.35 18.89
N LEU A 952 0.13 9.25 17.91
CA LEU A 952 1.22 10.10 17.41
C LEU A 952 1.85 10.97 18.50
N LEU A 953 1.04 11.59 19.36
CA LEU A 953 1.55 12.42 20.46
C LEU A 953 2.34 11.60 21.49
N VAL A 954 1.91 10.36 21.79
CA VAL A 954 2.67 9.43 22.64
C VAL A 954 4.01 9.07 21.98
N ILE A 955 4.01 8.71 20.70
CA ILE A 955 5.23 8.40 19.94
C ILE A 955 6.22 9.58 19.98
N LYS A 956 5.73 10.81 19.79
CA LYS A 956 6.58 12.01 19.89
C LYS A 956 7.20 12.17 21.28
N ALA A 957 6.42 12.01 22.34
CA ALA A 957 6.93 12.14 23.69
C ALA A 957 8.01 11.08 24.02
N LEU A 958 7.89 9.88 23.45
CA LEU A 958 8.87 8.80 23.59
C LEU A 958 10.14 9.01 22.73
N SER A 959 10.01 9.67 21.58
CA SER A 959 11.11 9.90 20.65
C SER A 959 11.91 11.18 20.91
N SER A 960 11.38 12.16 21.64
CA SER A 960 12.04 13.47 21.90
C SER A 960 13.54 13.38 22.28
N PRO A 961 14.02 12.42 23.10
CA PRO A 961 15.45 12.30 23.42
C PRO A 961 16.35 11.91 22.22
N GLN A 962 15.73 11.48 21.11
CA GLN A 962 16.37 10.95 19.91
C GLN A 962 15.92 11.71 18.63
N ASP A 963 15.35 12.92 18.76
CA ASP A 963 14.80 13.73 17.64
C ASP A 963 15.83 14.10 16.54
N ALA A 964 17.13 13.92 16.80
CA ALA A 964 18.21 14.04 15.81
C ALA A 964 18.37 12.81 14.90
N ALA A 965 17.88 11.64 15.31
CA ALA A 965 17.99 10.38 14.56
C ALA A 965 16.87 10.17 13.51
N PHE A 966 15.95 11.14 13.38
CA PHE A 966 14.80 11.04 12.46
C PHE A 966 14.91 12.04 11.29
N PRO A 967 14.53 11.60 10.06
CA PRO A 967 14.59 12.45 8.88
C PRO A 967 13.51 13.54 8.89
N THR A 968 13.66 14.56 8.04
CA THR A 968 12.74 15.71 7.93
C THR A 968 11.26 15.31 7.74
N SER A 969 10.99 14.19 7.06
CA SER A 969 9.65 13.63 6.88
C SER A 969 8.93 13.31 8.20
N TYR A 970 9.67 12.88 9.23
CA TYR A 970 9.15 12.72 10.59
C TYR A 970 8.62 14.05 11.14
N ARG A 971 9.45 15.11 11.07
CA ARG A 971 9.10 16.45 11.59
C ARG A 971 7.91 17.05 10.83
N MET A 972 7.83 16.85 9.51
CA MET A 972 6.69 17.29 8.70
C MET A 972 5.35 16.68 9.14
N ILE A 973 5.32 15.39 9.53
CA ILE A 973 4.10 14.74 10.04
C ILE A 973 3.59 15.49 11.28
N TYR A 974 4.48 15.82 12.21
CA TYR A 974 4.11 16.54 13.43
C TYR A 974 3.77 18.01 13.21
N SER A 975 4.37 18.68 12.22
CA SER A 975 3.95 20.02 11.80
C SER A 975 2.53 19.99 11.20
N LYS A 976 2.23 19.02 10.34
CA LYS A 976 0.88 18.82 9.78
C LYS A 976 -0.14 18.42 10.87
N LEU A 977 0.26 17.59 11.84
CA LEU A 977 -0.57 17.22 12.97
C LEU A 977 -0.93 18.43 13.85
N ALA A 978 0.03 19.33 14.12
CA ALA A 978 -0.23 20.55 14.88
C ALA A 978 -1.31 21.42 14.20
N ILE A 979 -1.21 21.59 12.87
CA ILE A 979 -2.22 22.29 12.05
C ILE A 979 -3.58 21.59 12.16
N ARG A 980 -3.65 20.26 11.93
CA ARG A 980 -4.89 19.47 12.03
C ARG A 980 -5.55 19.57 13.41
N MET A 981 -4.75 19.66 14.48
CA MET A 981 -5.24 19.80 15.85
C MET A 981 -5.51 21.26 16.27
N GLY A 982 -5.58 22.21 15.34
CA GLY A 982 -5.90 23.61 15.61
C GLY A 982 -4.83 24.38 16.38
N ARG A 983 -3.58 23.90 16.41
CA ARG A 983 -2.46 24.54 17.12
C ARG A 983 -1.65 25.39 16.15
N ILE A 984 -1.84 26.72 16.25
CA ILE A 984 -1.16 27.72 15.41
C ILE A 984 0.36 27.62 15.58
N ILE A 985 1.08 27.44 14.47
CA ILE A 985 2.54 27.60 14.41
C ILE A 985 2.84 29.05 14.09
N ILE A 986 3.19 29.85 15.09
CA ILE A 986 3.79 31.18 14.84
C ILE A 986 5.24 30.95 14.40
N LYS A 987 5.50 31.01 13.10
CA LYS A 987 6.86 31.28 12.59
C LYS A 987 7.15 32.75 12.86
N SER A 988 8.07 33.07 13.77
CA SER A 988 8.51 34.45 13.97
C SER A 988 9.24 34.95 12.73
N VAL A 989 8.70 36.00 12.13
CA VAL A 989 9.39 36.83 11.14
C VAL A 989 10.54 37.57 11.85
N SER A 990 11.68 37.69 11.20
CA SER A 990 12.81 38.46 11.74
C SER A 990 12.66 39.96 11.44
N LEU A 991 13.02 40.77 12.44
CA LEU A 991 13.32 42.22 12.39
C LEU A 991 12.15 43.21 12.20
N LEU A 992 11.94 44.06 13.22
CA LEU A 992 12.02 45.53 13.10
C LEU A 992 12.00 46.22 14.49
N ASP A 993 13.07 46.99 14.73
CA ASP A 993 13.31 48.14 15.62
C ASP A 993 12.38 48.47 16.81
N ILE A 994 12.97 48.46 18.03
CA ILE A 994 12.72 49.45 19.09
C ILE A 994 14.07 49.83 19.73
N GLU A 995 14.31 51.13 19.91
CA GLU A 995 15.55 51.74 20.43
C GLU A 995 15.70 51.68 21.99
N PRO A 996 16.87 52.04 22.57
CA PRO A 996 17.29 51.50 23.87
C PRO A 996 16.77 52.25 25.11
N GLY A 997 16.48 51.48 26.17
CA GLY A 997 16.29 51.96 27.54
C GLY A 997 17.30 51.30 28.50
N GLU A 998 17.83 52.07 29.44
CA GLU A 998 19.00 51.71 30.25
C GLU A 998 18.76 50.58 31.27
N GLY A 999 19.75 49.69 31.44
CA GLY A 999 19.76 48.72 32.54
C GLY A 999 20.55 47.42 32.27
N ASN A 1000 21.78 47.34 32.76
CA ASN A 1000 22.65 46.15 32.76
C ASN A 1000 23.19 45.98 34.20
N PRO A 1001 23.69 44.80 34.70
CA PRO A 1001 24.22 43.71 33.88
C PRO A 1001 24.11 42.24 34.38
N VAL A 1002 24.61 41.34 33.51
CA VAL A 1002 25.13 39.96 33.74
C VAL A 1002 24.14 38.79 33.95
N VAL A 1003 23.86 38.06 32.86
CA VAL A 1003 24.03 36.59 32.81
C VAL A 1003 24.78 36.24 31.51
N ARG A 1004 25.69 35.25 31.57
CA ARG A 1004 26.57 34.86 30.45
C ARG A 1004 25.79 34.15 29.33
N GLN A 1005 26.14 34.47 28.07
CA GLN A 1005 25.80 33.65 26.92
C GLN A 1005 26.71 32.41 26.83
N SER A 1006 26.10 31.27 26.49
CA SER A 1006 26.74 30.18 25.75
C SER A 1006 25.72 29.67 24.74
N GLY A 1007 25.99 29.81 23.44
CA GLY A 1007 25.00 29.63 22.39
C GLY A 1007 24.62 28.17 22.12
N GLY A 1008 23.35 27.97 21.76
CA GLY A 1008 22.82 26.74 21.19
C GLY A 1008 21.45 27.05 20.59
N SER A 1009 21.31 26.91 19.27
CA SER A 1009 20.08 27.23 18.55
C SER A 1009 19.10 26.04 18.61
N SER A 1010 18.05 26.14 19.42
CA SER A 1010 16.91 25.21 19.36
C SER A 1010 15.68 25.89 18.75
N HIS A 1011 15.13 25.27 17.71
CA HIS A 1011 13.79 25.59 17.19
C HIS A 1011 12.76 24.73 17.92
N ASP A 1012 12.54 24.99 19.22
CA ASP A 1012 11.61 24.22 20.03
C ASP A 1012 10.16 24.61 19.77
N VAL A 1013 9.37 23.64 19.30
CA VAL A 1013 7.90 23.72 19.30
C VAL A 1013 7.41 23.27 20.68
N ALA A 1014 7.12 24.22 21.56
CA ALA A 1014 6.65 23.92 22.91
C ALA A 1014 5.25 23.29 22.91
N PHE A 1015 5.12 22.07 23.44
CA PHE A 1015 3.84 21.45 23.75
C PHE A 1015 3.54 21.68 25.24
N SER A 1016 2.38 22.27 25.56
CA SER A 1016 1.93 22.48 26.95
C SER A 1016 1.96 21.18 27.75
N THR A 1017 2.51 21.25 28.96
CA THR A 1017 2.97 20.12 29.79
C THR A 1017 1.86 19.26 30.43
N GLN A 1018 0.59 19.53 30.16
CA GLN A 1018 -0.58 18.92 30.84
C GLN A 1018 -0.89 17.44 30.50
N ILE A 1019 -0.04 16.73 29.76
CA ILE A 1019 -0.30 15.34 29.33
C ILE A 1019 0.23 14.28 30.31
N LYS A 1020 1.09 14.64 31.27
CA LYS A 1020 1.67 13.67 32.22
C LYS A 1020 0.68 13.07 33.22
N ASP A 1021 -0.36 13.81 33.60
CA ASP A 1021 -1.27 13.39 34.68
C ASP A 1021 -2.52 12.64 34.19
N SER A 1022 -2.64 12.39 32.88
CA SER A 1022 -3.78 11.69 32.25
C SER A 1022 -3.45 10.29 31.70
N LEU A 1023 -2.39 9.66 32.23
CA LEU A 1023 -1.80 8.41 31.71
C LEU A 1023 -1.49 7.36 32.80
N TYR A 1024 -2.08 7.51 33.99
CA TYR A 1024 -2.15 6.49 35.05
C TYR A 1024 -3.61 6.06 35.26
#